data_AF-A0A0R0EE75-F1
#
_entry.id   AF-A0A0R0EE75-F1
#
_cell.length_a   1.000
_cell.length_b   1.000
_cell.length_c   1.000
_cell.angle_alpha   90.00
_cell.angle_beta   90.00
_cell.angle_gamma   90.00
#
_symmetry.space_group_name_H-M   'P 1'
#
loop_
_entity.id
_entity.type
_entity.pdbx_description
1 polymer ?
#
loop_
_entity_poly.entity_id
_entity_poly.type
_entity_poly.pdbx_seq_one_letter_code
_entity_poly.pdbx_strand_id
1 'polypeptide(L)'
;MASEIDNDTPAADRLHIGECLVVLSSREVHAPGARRPVRLTPKAINVLLVLAQHAGQVVTRDELFAQVWPDTLPTNDVLTQAVTQLRKAFGAHNAAEGALAYIETIAKSGYRLMAAVVWEPVEAELDDDRSALEPQAASSTEQEADLLTEPSSRNAWRRARRHVLLVLGLVLLCSCVVMAWLLWRRPAVETLPEAVTSDGTRVIGSPERPYRLITATEGFETWPALSPDGALVAYVDERDGASILKMQGTGSNAAPTVLVQVPEGMQDRFPAWSPDGREIAFARFGMQGQCEVLVMGVTGGSMRRATRCDGADMLSFDWTPDGRGLVFGSMTGPFGAPGIRVLDLASGRWTALEYKHGPDDFDYAPRYSPDGGRLGFVRNPQVGDLWMMDADGSDARRLTGDAAEIRGWNWLGDGTMVFGRRVDSESRLYRLDVRSRTLRDMGVDDAQSPSVARLGHMLAFMQRRPQFGLFKVSLEGHGHKERLFASSGRDTQPMVSPDGQQLVFTSDRSGAFALWWGRLDQPGSLHPLEGLRPETRQAPDWSVDGQYLLVSGRDDAGHAGIYEVQPELGQWKRLPVPVAEPLQAIHGAEPTRVYVIERDSANRMALGLFDRSHVPWRRLASVQGVSQVRYDRSGRRVLFTRLAGGGLWQADADLSAGSIRELHPLLPTRWRYRAWAVAGNGVVEYLHGDADCPVRLSRLDGPEQVRRRCLEPDASSSNNGLSISPDGGAAYIALAVSDGTDIGVMDVPDERPASLLGVLKWLPALRKMDS
;
A
#
# COMPACT_ATOMS: atom_id res chain seq x y z
N MET A 1 1.22 18.99 44.90
CA MET A 1 1.18 17.52 45.00
C MET A 1 0.60 17.03 43.68
N ALA A 2 1.43 16.47 42.82
CA ALA A 2 0.98 15.77 41.63
C ALA A 2 0.89 14.29 41.98
N SER A 3 -0.22 13.64 41.66
CA SER A 3 -0.34 12.18 41.71
C SER A 3 0.20 11.59 40.42
N GLU A 4 1.10 10.62 40.52
CA GLU A 4 1.53 9.81 39.39
C GLU A 4 0.32 9.14 38.73
N ILE A 5 0.30 9.14 37.39
CA ILE A 5 -0.69 8.40 36.62
C ILE A 5 -0.08 7.04 36.33
N ASP A 6 -0.59 6.03 37.04
CA ASP A 6 -0.29 4.63 36.76
C ASP A 6 -0.90 4.25 35.40
N ASN A 7 -0.13 3.58 34.55
CA ASN A 7 -0.43 3.46 33.12
C ASN A 7 -0.79 2.02 32.71
N ASP A 8 -1.24 1.21 33.67
CA ASP A 8 -1.44 -0.23 33.53
C ASP A 8 -2.93 -0.62 33.57
N THR A 9 -3.74 0.02 32.70
CA THR A 9 -5.13 -0.42 32.46
C THR A 9 -5.18 -1.24 31.17
N PRO A 10 -5.49 -2.56 31.20
CA PRO A 10 -5.68 -3.33 29.98
C PRO A 10 -6.82 -2.73 29.16
N ALA A 11 -6.57 -2.48 27.88
CA ALA A 11 -7.51 -1.82 26.99
C ALA A 11 -8.76 -2.69 26.77
N ALA A 12 -9.82 -2.39 27.51
CA ALA A 12 -11.12 -3.05 27.42
C ALA A 12 -11.69 -2.95 25.99
N ASP A 13 -11.82 -4.08 25.29
CA ASP A 13 -12.38 -4.14 23.93
C ASP A 13 -13.89 -3.82 23.89
N ARG A 14 -14.54 -3.77 25.06
CA ARG A 14 -15.99 -3.61 25.21
C ARG A 14 -16.30 -2.50 26.20
N LEU A 15 -17.21 -1.60 25.81
CA LEU A 15 -17.67 -0.50 26.65
C LEU A 15 -19.17 -0.25 26.41
N HIS A 16 -19.88 0.14 27.47
CA HIS A 16 -21.28 0.52 27.42
C HIS A 16 -21.42 2.04 27.41
N ILE A 17 -22.24 2.56 26.50
CA ILE A 17 -22.68 3.96 26.43
C ILE A 17 -24.18 3.97 26.72
N GLY A 18 -24.57 4.32 27.94
CA GLY A 18 -25.94 4.12 28.42
C GLY A 18 -26.34 2.64 28.29
N GLU A 19 -27.40 2.37 27.54
CA GLU A 19 -27.89 1.00 27.28
C GLU A 19 -27.23 0.33 26.05
N CYS A 20 -26.34 1.02 25.34
CA CYS A 20 -25.72 0.50 24.11
C CYS A 20 -24.34 -0.09 24.39
N LEU A 21 -24.16 -1.38 24.08
CA LEU A 21 -22.84 -2.03 24.07
C LEU A 21 -22.09 -1.64 22.78
N VAL A 22 -20.82 -1.26 22.92
CA VAL A 22 -19.89 -1.01 21.81
C VAL A 22 -18.72 -1.99 21.90
N VAL A 23 -18.43 -2.67 20.79
CA VAL A 23 -17.29 -3.59 20.64
C VAL A 23 -16.27 -2.92 19.72
N LEU A 24 -15.08 -2.61 20.25
CA LEU A 24 -14.09 -1.79 19.57
C LEU A 24 -13.41 -2.53 18.41
N SER A 25 -13.04 -3.79 18.61
CA SER A 25 -12.41 -4.66 17.59
C SER A 25 -13.25 -4.86 16.33
N SER A 26 -14.57 -5.03 16.45
CA SER A 26 -15.50 -5.15 15.31
C SER A 26 -15.99 -3.79 14.77
N ARG A 27 -15.93 -2.75 15.63
CA ARG A 27 -16.52 -1.41 15.44
C ARG A 27 -18.06 -1.43 15.41
N GLU A 28 -18.67 -2.31 16.20
CA GLU A 28 -20.11 -2.55 16.20
C GLU A 28 -20.80 -2.02 17.46
N VAL A 29 -21.96 -1.37 17.26
CA VAL A 29 -22.83 -0.87 18.33
C VAL A 29 -24.09 -1.73 18.39
N HIS A 30 -24.30 -2.37 19.53
CA HIS A 30 -25.45 -3.19 19.86
C HIS A 30 -26.43 -2.36 20.70
N ALA A 31 -27.33 -1.64 20.03
CA ALA A 31 -28.39 -0.90 20.69
C ALA A 31 -29.55 -1.86 21.10
N PRO A 32 -30.19 -1.65 22.27
CA PRO A 32 -31.33 -2.47 22.70
C PRO A 32 -32.47 -2.47 21.66
N GLY A 33 -33.01 -3.65 21.36
CA GLY A 33 -34.11 -3.81 20.40
C GLY A 33 -33.71 -3.67 18.92
N ALA A 34 -32.45 -3.35 18.59
CA ALA A 34 -31.99 -3.32 17.20
C ALA A 34 -31.91 -4.74 16.60
N ARG A 35 -32.49 -4.95 15.41
CA ARG A 35 -32.48 -6.26 14.72
C ARG A 35 -31.08 -6.70 14.24
N ARG A 36 -30.14 -5.76 14.12
CA ARG A 36 -28.75 -5.95 13.72
C ARG A 36 -27.89 -4.87 14.39
N PRO A 37 -26.62 -5.14 14.74
CA PRO A 37 -25.71 -4.10 15.20
C PRO A 37 -25.47 -3.03 14.12
N VAL A 38 -25.23 -1.79 14.55
CA VAL A 38 -24.85 -0.69 13.66
C VAL A 38 -23.33 -0.56 13.68
N ARG A 39 -22.69 -0.63 12.51
CA ARG A 39 -21.24 -0.54 12.39
C ARG A 39 -20.79 0.91 12.19
N LEU A 40 -19.72 1.29 12.88
CA LEU A 40 -19.11 2.62 12.83
C LEU A 40 -17.79 2.61 12.05
N THR A 41 -17.44 3.76 11.46
CA THR A 41 -16.11 3.95 10.87
C THR A 41 -15.05 4.18 11.95
N PRO A 42 -13.76 3.90 11.69
CA PRO A 42 -12.70 4.03 12.68
C PRO A 42 -12.61 5.45 13.28
N LYS A 43 -12.86 6.49 12.46
CA LYS A 43 -12.88 7.88 12.93
C LYS A 43 -14.08 8.19 13.82
N ALA A 44 -15.27 7.63 13.54
CA ALA A 44 -16.42 7.74 14.44
C ALA A 44 -16.16 7.07 15.79
N ILE A 45 -15.51 5.89 15.80
CA ILE A 45 -15.05 5.23 17.05
C ILE A 45 -14.04 6.11 17.80
N ASN A 46 -13.06 6.70 17.13
CA ASN A 46 -12.09 7.57 17.81
C ASN A 46 -12.74 8.84 18.38
N VAL A 47 -13.70 9.46 17.68
CA VAL A 47 -14.54 10.55 18.25
C VAL A 47 -15.29 10.07 19.48
N LEU A 48 -15.88 8.88 19.45
CA LEU A 48 -16.57 8.31 20.61
C LEU A 48 -15.61 8.09 21.79
N LEU A 49 -14.41 7.56 21.56
CA LEU A 49 -13.42 7.31 22.62
C LEU A 49 -13.01 8.61 23.31
N VAL A 50 -12.71 9.67 22.56
CA VAL A 50 -12.38 11.00 23.12
C VAL A 50 -13.57 11.58 23.91
N LEU A 51 -14.78 11.47 23.37
CA LEU A 51 -16.01 11.92 24.04
C LEU A 51 -16.34 11.07 25.28
N ALA A 52 -15.98 9.80 25.31
CA ALA A 52 -16.20 8.88 26.43
C ALA A 52 -15.20 9.09 27.57
N GLN A 53 -13.94 9.40 27.25
CA GLN A 53 -12.94 9.86 28.22
C GLN A 53 -13.35 11.17 28.92
N HIS A 54 -14.06 12.05 28.19
CA HIS A 54 -14.55 13.34 28.68
C HIS A 54 -16.07 13.35 28.90
N ALA A 55 -16.66 12.22 29.30
CA ALA A 55 -18.11 12.07 29.44
C ALA A 55 -18.73 13.15 30.36
N GLY A 56 -19.85 13.73 29.94
CA GLY A 56 -20.52 14.84 30.61
C GLY A 56 -19.88 16.22 30.39
N GLN A 57 -18.69 16.31 29.81
CA GLN A 57 -17.99 17.57 29.52
C GLN A 57 -18.17 17.98 28.04
N VAL A 58 -17.93 19.27 27.74
CA VAL A 58 -17.92 19.78 26.37
C VAL A 58 -16.50 19.67 25.82
N VAL A 59 -16.30 18.80 24.83
CA VAL A 59 -15.04 18.74 24.08
C VAL A 59 -15.16 19.66 22.86
N THR A 60 -14.22 20.59 22.70
CA THR A 60 -14.23 21.55 21.60
C THR A 60 -13.94 20.88 20.25
N ARG A 61 -14.28 21.57 19.15
CA ARG A 61 -13.93 21.08 17.80
C ARG A 61 -12.41 20.94 17.64
N ASP A 62 -11.65 21.90 18.13
CA ASP A 62 -10.19 21.93 17.99
C ASP A 62 -9.53 20.82 18.82
N GLU A 63 -10.04 20.50 20.01
CA GLU A 63 -9.60 19.32 20.79
C GLU A 63 -9.96 18.00 20.10
N LEU A 64 -11.17 17.89 19.52
CA LEU A 64 -11.56 16.69 18.76
C LEU A 64 -10.70 16.52 17.50
N PHE A 65 -10.36 17.60 16.80
CA PHE A 65 -9.42 17.58 15.69
C PHE A 65 -8.00 17.21 16.15
N ALA A 66 -7.49 17.82 17.22
CA ALA A 66 -6.16 17.51 17.74
C ALA A 66 -6.02 16.06 18.22
N GLN A 67 -7.05 15.47 18.84
CA GLN A 67 -6.98 14.11 19.38
C GLN A 67 -7.32 13.02 18.34
N VAL A 68 -8.31 13.23 17.48
CA VAL A 68 -8.76 12.20 16.51
C VAL A 68 -8.08 12.34 15.13
N TRP A 69 -7.55 13.51 14.84
CA TRP A 69 -6.97 13.90 13.55
C TRP A 69 -5.62 14.66 13.66
N PRO A 70 -4.70 14.31 14.58
CA PRO A 70 -3.48 15.10 14.87
C PRO A 70 -2.61 15.39 13.64
N ASP A 71 -2.53 14.45 12.70
CA ASP A 71 -1.64 14.50 11.52
C ASP A 71 -2.38 14.95 10.24
N THR A 72 -3.58 15.52 10.36
CA THR A 72 -4.48 15.79 9.22
C THR A 72 -5.17 17.15 9.35
N LEU A 73 -5.63 17.74 8.25
CA LEU A 73 -6.40 18.99 8.24
C LEU A 73 -7.87 18.71 7.88
N PRO A 74 -8.66 18.08 8.78
CA PRO A 74 -10.05 17.73 8.50
C PRO A 74 -10.94 18.97 8.38
N THR A 75 -11.99 18.87 7.57
CA THR A 75 -13.04 19.90 7.51
C THR A 75 -14.07 19.69 8.63
N ASN A 76 -14.85 20.74 8.94
CA ASN A 76 -15.97 20.65 9.90
C ASN A 76 -17.05 19.62 9.51
N ASP A 77 -17.15 19.29 8.22
CA ASP A 77 -18.10 18.31 7.71
C ASP A 77 -17.73 16.88 8.14
N VAL A 78 -16.42 16.55 8.18
CA VAL A 78 -15.92 15.24 8.64
C VAL A 78 -16.33 14.96 10.09
N LEU A 79 -16.11 15.92 10.99
CA LEU A 79 -16.52 15.80 12.39
C LEU A 79 -18.05 15.73 12.52
N THR A 80 -18.78 16.47 11.70
CA THR A 80 -20.26 16.45 11.68
C THR A 80 -20.79 15.09 11.18
N GLN A 81 -20.15 14.47 10.18
CA GLN A 81 -20.47 13.14 9.67
C GLN A 81 -20.20 12.06 10.74
N ALA A 82 -19.05 12.10 11.40
CA ALA A 82 -18.71 11.19 12.49
C ALA A 82 -19.74 11.24 13.64
N VAL A 83 -20.08 12.44 14.13
CA VAL A 83 -21.11 12.61 15.18
C VAL A 83 -22.50 12.18 14.68
N THR A 84 -22.82 12.37 13.40
CA THR A 84 -24.09 11.91 12.81
C THR A 84 -24.18 10.39 12.77
N GLN A 85 -23.09 9.67 12.46
CA GLN A 85 -23.05 8.21 12.56
C GLN A 85 -23.24 7.72 13.99
N LEU A 86 -22.55 8.32 14.97
CA LEU A 86 -22.69 7.97 16.39
C LEU A 86 -24.14 8.14 16.85
N ARG A 87 -24.76 9.28 16.54
CA ARG A 87 -26.18 9.55 16.83
C ARG A 87 -27.12 8.54 16.18
N LYS A 88 -26.85 8.11 14.94
CA LYS A 88 -27.64 7.08 14.24
C LYS A 88 -27.47 5.69 14.87
N ALA A 89 -26.26 5.36 15.34
CA ALA A 89 -25.97 4.08 15.97
C ALA A 89 -26.64 3.94 17.34
N PHE A 90 -26.56 4.95 18.20
CA PHE A 90 -27.22 4.96 19.51
C PHE A 90 -28.74 5.20 19.41
N GLY A 91 -29.19 5.97 18.42
CA GLY A 91 -30.59 6.37 18.24
C GLY A 91 -31.48 5.35 17.51
N ALA A 92 -31.02 4.11 17.28
CA ALA A 92 -31.65 3.14 16.35
C ALA A 92 -33.09 2.69 16.68
N HIS A 93 -33.68 3.17 17.79
CA HIS A 93 -35.05 2.86 18.21
C HIS A 93 -36.00 4.07 18.31
N ASN A 94 -35.51 5.32 18.27
CA ASN A 94 -36.34 6.51 18.50
C ASN A 94 -36.13 7.58 17.42
N ALA A 95 -37.21 7.96 16.73
CA ALA A 95 -37.19 8.98 15.70
C ALA A 95 -36.81 10.36 16.26
N ALA A 96 -35.80 10.99 15.67
CA ALA A 96 -35.31 12.37 15.86
C ALA A 96 -34.91 12.82 17.29
N GLU A 97 -35.76 12.65 18.30
CA GLU A 97 -35.56 13.21 19.65
C GLU A 97 -34.61 12.36 20.51
N GLY A 98 -34.61 11.04 20.34
CA GLY A 98 -33.73 10.13 21.12
C GLY A 98 -32.24 10.21 20.75
N ALA A 99 -31.90 10.71 19.56
CA ALA A 99 -30.52 10.75 19.08
C ALA A 99 -29.69 11.91 19.68
N LEU A 100 -30.35 13.00 20.08
CA LEU A 100 -29.71 14.11 20.79
C LEU A 100 -29.47 13.80 22.28
N ALA A 101 -30.19 12.82 22.85
CA ALA A 101 -30.05 12.40 24.24
C ALA A 101 -28.68 11.76 24.56
N TYR A 102 -27.99 11.24 23.55
CA TYR A 102 -26.65 10.65 23.70
C TYR A 102 -25.53 11.66 23.47
N ILE A 103 -25.59 12.44 22.38
CA ILE A 103 -24.57 13.44 22.04
C ILE A 103 -25.25 14.77 21.72
N GLU A 104 -24.90 15.81 22.47
CA GLU A 104 -25.36 17.19 22.29
C GLU A 104 -24.40 17.98 21.38
N THR A 105 -24.92 18.86 20.52
CA THR A 105 -24.09 19.83 19.77
C THR A 105 -24.07 21.16 20.50
N ILE A 106 -22.89 21.62 20.92
CA ILE A 106 -22.72 23.00 21.41
C ILE A 106 -22.38 23.88 20.20
N ALA A 107 -23.30 24.78 19.86
CA ALA A 107 -23.17 25.67 18.70
C ALA A 107 -21.86 26.47 18.75
N LYS A 108 -21.08 26.41 17.66
CA LYS A 108 -19.75 27.01 17.49
C LYS A 108 -18.63 26.49 18.42
N SER A 109 -18.92 25.89 19.57
CA SER A 109 -17.87 25.37 20.48
C SER A 109 -17.47 23.91 20.23
N GLY A 110 -18.40 22.95 20.25
CA GLY A 110 -18.03 21.53 20.27
C GLY A 110 -19.18 20.56 20.46
N TYR A 111 -18.91 19.42 21.10
CA TYR A 111 -19.86 18.33 21.35
C TYR A 111 -19.71 17.81 22.79
N ARG A 112 -20.79 17.24 23.33
CA ARG A 112 -20.83 16.65 24.68
C ARG A 112 -21.53 15.30 24.65
N LEU A 113 -20.90 14.27 25.23
CA LEU A 113 -21.54 12.98 25.50
C LEU A 113 -22.34 13.08 26.81
N MET A 114 -23.64 12.79 26.73
CA MET A 114 -24.60 12.92 27.84
C MET A 114 -24.91 11.58 28.52
N ALA A 115 -24.61 10.45 27.87
CA ALA A 115 -24.81 9.11 28.40
C ALA A 115 -23.67 8.67 29.32
N ALA A 116 -23.98 7.83 30.31
CA ALA A 116 -22.99 7.22 31.18
C ALA A 116 -22.07 6.25 30.41
N VAL A 117 -20.81 6.15 30.84
CA VAL A 117 -19.79 5.28 30.23
C VAL A 117 -19.34 4.25 31.25
N VAL A 118 -19.36 2.96 30.88
CA VAL A 118 -18.84 1.86 31.71
C VAL A 118 -17.98 0.94 30.84
N TRP A 119 -16.75 0.68 31.26
CA TRP A 119 -15.83 -0.23 30.57
C TRP A 119 -15.97 -1.64 31.14
N GLU A 120 -16.06 -2.67 30.29
CA GLU A 120 -16.02 -4.07 30.75
C GLU A 120 -14.54 -4.46 30.98
N PRO A 121 -14.11 -4.81 32.20
CA PRO A 121 -12.75 -5.29 32.42
C PRO A 121 -12.53 -6.60 31.66
N VAL A 122 -11.33 -6.76 31.10
CA VAL A 122 -10.91 -8.04 30.50
C VAL A 122 -10.77 -9.07 31.62
N GLU A 123 -11.63 -10.09 31.62
CA GLU A 123 -11.42 -11.28 32.46
C GLU A 123 -10.15 -11.98 31.96
N ALA A 124 -9.05 -11.80 32.69
CA ALA A 124 -7.86 -12.61 32.50
C ALA A 124 -8.19 -14.05 32.89
N GLU A 125 -8.16 -14.97 31.92
CA GLU A 125 -8.19 -16.41 32.21
C GLU A 125 -6.97 -16.74 33.09
N LEU A 126 -7.23 -17.07 34.35
CA LEU A 126 -6.21 -17.37 35.34
C LEU A 126 -5.62 -18.75 35.06
N ASP A 127 -4.42 -18.77 34.49
CA ASP A 127 -3.62 -19.97 34.30
C ASP A 127 -3.06 -20.44 35.66
N ASP A 128 -3.72 -21.43 36.28
CA ASP A 128 -3.39 -21.97 37.60
C ASP A 128 -2.33 -23.07 37.52
N ASP A 129 -1.04 -22.69 37.43
CA ASP A 129 0.06 -23.60 37.77
C ASP A 129 1.34 -22.85 38.24
N ARG A 130 1.43 -22.54 39.55
CA ARG A 130 2.40 -23.19 40.47
C ARG A 130 2.52 -22.56 41.85
N SER A 131 2.52 -23.45 42.84
CA SER A 131 2.72 -23.15 44.25
C SER A 131 4.20 -23.13 44.66
N ALA A 132 4.50 -22.24 45.62
CA ALA A 132 5.58 -22.29 46.61
C ALA A 132 7.06 -22.28 46.14
N LEU A 133 7.79 -21.23 46.52
CA LEU A 133 8.76 -21.32 47.63
C LEU A 133 9.27 -19.92 48.06
N GLU A 134 9.15 -19.64 49.36
CA GLU A 134 9.73 -18.51 50.10
C GLU A 134 9.95 -18.98 51.56
N PRO A 135 10.65 -18.26 52.47
CA PRO A 135 11.37 -16.98 52.31
C PRO A 135 12.80 -16.99 52.92
N GLN A 136 13.54 -15.86 52.84
CA GLN A 136 14.07 -15.15 54.04
C GLN A 136 14.90 -13.86 53.76
N ALA A 137 14.28 -12.71 54.06
CA ALA A 137 14.73 -11.67 55.00
C ALA A 137 16.19 -11.11 55.03
N ALA A 138 16.31 -9.83 54.61
CA ALA A 138 16.58 -8.65 55.46
C ALA A 138 18.00 -8.04 55.67
N SER A 139 18.03 -6.69 55.53
CA SER A 139 18.89 -5.67 56.20
C SER A 139 20.40 -5.60 55.88
N SER A 140 21.09 -4.45 55.98
CA SER A 140 20.72 -3.01 55.87
C SER A 140 22.00 -2.13 55.85
N THR A 141 21.84 -0.84 55.51
CA THR A 141 22.66 0.34 55.96
C THR A 141 24.18 0.42 55.69
N GLU A 142 24.53 1.31 54.76
CA GLU A 142 25.25 2.60 54.94
C GLU A 142 26.68 2.74 55.56
N GLN A 143 27.39 3.71 54.94
CA GLN A 143 28.36 4.70 55.48
C GLN A 143 29.89 4.41 55.61
N GLU A 144 30.60 4.98 54.63
CA GLU A 144 31.67 6.02 54.75
C GLU A 144 32.92 5.87 55.64
N ALA A 145 34.07 5.97 54.95
CA ALA A 145 35.15 6.96 55.15
C ALA A 145 36.25 6.80 56.24
N ASP A 146 37.45 6.45 55.76
CA ASP A 146 38.65 7.34 55.64
C ASP A 146 39.99 7.04 56.37
N LEU A 147 41.07 7.42 55.67
CA LEU A 147 42.46 7.77 56.07
C LEU A 147 43.54 6.75 56.56
N LEU A 148 44.58 6.61 55.71
CA LEU A 148 46.05 6.61 55.99
C LEU A 148 46.67 5.41 56.76
N THR A 149 47.90 4.92 56.50
CA THR A 149 49.15 5.57 56.04
C THR A 149 50.15 4.55 55.42
N GLU A 150 51.03 4.99 54.50
CA GLU A 150 52.18 4.23 53.94
C GLU A 150 53.47 4.44 54.80
N PRO A 151 54.61 3.69 54.67
CA PRO A 151 55.41 3.54 53.43
C PRO A 151 56.20 2.17 53.37
N SER A 152 57.32 1.90 52.68
CA SER A 152 58.18 2.59 51.69
C SER A 152 59.07 1.57 50.92
N SER A 153 59.56 1.90 49.70
CA SER A 153 61.01 1.89 49.36
C SER A 153 61.29 2.40 47.93
N ARG A 154 62.55 2.73 47.62
CA ARG A 154 62.91 3.72 46.58
C ARG A 154 63.58 3.17 45.30
N ASN A 155 63.21 3.80 44.19
CA ASN A 155 64.07 4.24 43.07
C ASN A 155 64.89 3.23 42.23
N ALA A 156 64.25 2.72 41.17
CA ALA A 156 64.88 2.59 39.85
C ALA A 156 63.96 3.01 38.66
N TRP A 157 62.65 3.16 38.91
CA TRP A 157 61.63 3.05 37.86
C TRP A 157 61.20 4.35 37.15
N ARG A 158 61.72 5.53 37.53
CA ARG A 158 61.18 6.83 37.06
C ARG A 158 61.59 7.25 35.63
N ARG A 159 62.64 6.67 35.03
CA ARG A 159 63.03 7.01 33.63
C ARG A 159 62.36 6.10 32.60
N ALA A 160 62.35 4.79 32.82
CA ALA A 160 61.68 3.83 31.94
C ALA A 160 60.16 4.09 31.83
N ARG A 161 59.49 4.34 32.97
CA ARG A 161 58.04 4.60 33.01
C ARG A 161 57.61 5.81 32.17
N ARG A 162 58.48 6.81 31.98
CA ARG A 162 58.17 8.00 31.15
C ARG A 162 58.17 7.70 29.65
N HIS A 163 59.08 6.84 29.17
CA HIS A 163 59.08 6.40 27.78
C HIS A 163 57.97 5.38 27.48
N VAL A 164 57.70 4.46 28.41
CA VAL A 164 56.56 3.53 28.28
C VAL A 164 55.23 4.29 28.22
N LEU A 165 55.01 5.27 29.11
CA LEU A 165 53.78 6.09 29.08
C LEU A 165 53.68 6.97 27.83
N LEU A 166 54.80 7.47 27.27
CA LEU A 166 54.79 8.19 26.00
C LEU A 166 54.41 7.27 24.83
N VAL A 167 54.99 6.07 24.73
CA VAL A 167 54.63 5.11 23.68
C VAL A 167 53.18 4.64 23.83
N LEU A 168 52.73 4.35 25.06
CA LEU A 168 51.34 3.97 25.32
C LEU A 168 50.37 5.09 24.93
N GLY A 169 50.68 6.34 25.28
CA GLY A 169 49.89 7.51 24.90
C GLY A 169 49.86 7.75 23.39
N LEU A 170 50.96 7.49 22.67
CA LEU A 170 51.04 7.65 21.22
C LEU A 170 50.27 6.53 20.48
N VAL A 171 50.33 5.30 20.98
CA VAL A 171 49.49 4.18 20.51
C VAL A 171 48.00 4.46 20.76
N LEU A 172 47.66 5.01 21.92
CA LEU A 172 46.27 5.36 22.28
C LEU A 172 45.76 6.55 21.44
N LEU A 173 46.62 7.54 21.16
CA LEU A 173 46.29 8.62 20.23
C LEU A 173 46.07 8.09 18.80
N CYS A 174 46.95 7.21 18.30
CA CYS A 174 46.77 6.57 17.00
C CYS A 174 45.51 5.71 16.95
N SER A 175 45.17 4.96 18.01
CA SER A 175 43.94 4.17 18.05
C SER A 175 42.70 5.06 18.10
N CYS A 176 42.71 6.18 18.83
CA CYS A 176 41.66 7.19 18.80
C CYS A 176 41.52 7.85 17.42
N VAL A 177 42.61 8.16 16.72
CA VAL A 177 42.57 8.73 15.36
C VAL A 177 42.03 7.70 14.34
N VAL A 178 42.46 6.44 14.43
CA VAL A 178 41.92 5.36 13.57
C VAL A 178 40.45 5.09 13.90
N MET A 179 40.06 5.09 15.18
CA MET A 179 38.67 4.92 15.60
C MET A 179 37.80 6.10 15.13
N ALA A 180 38.28 7.34 15.26
CA ALA A 180 37.60 8.52 14.73
C ALA A 180 37.46 8.46 13.21
N TRP A 181 38.49 8.04 12.47
CA TRP A 181 38.45 7.86 11.03
C TRP A 181 37.50 6.74 10.59
N LEU A 182 37.44 5.63 11.34
CA LEU A 182 36.48 4.54 11.12
C LEU A 182 35.04 4.97 11.42
N LEU A 183 34.81 5.74 12.48
CA LEU A 183 33.51 6.34 12.81
C LEU A 183 33.09 7.37 11.75
N TRP A 184 34.01 8.17 11.24
CA TRP A 184 33.77 9.14 10.16
C TRP A 184 33.52 8.47 8.79
N ARG A 185 33.96 7.22 8.63
CA ARG A 185 33.66 6.37 7.46
C ARG A 185 32.40 5.52 7.61
N ARG A 186 31.76 5.47 8.79
CA ARG A 186 30.41 4.90 8.87
C ARG A 186 29.45 5.84 8.14
N PRO A 187 28.52 5.35 7.30
CA PRO A 187 27.39 6.18 6.89
C PRO A 187 26.69 6.66 8.17
N ALA A 188 26.39 7.96 8.22
CA ALA A 188 25.64 8.50 9.35
C ALA A 188 24.29 7.79 9.41
N VAL A 189 24.05 7.03 10.48
CA VAL A 189 22.69 6.66 10.86
C VAL A 189 22.02 7.97 11.24
N GLU A 190 21.03 8.40 10.47
CA GLU A 190 20.28 9.62 10.74
C GLU A 190 19.44 9.42 12.01
N THR A 191 20.04 9.69 13.16
CA THR A 191 19.29 9.94 14.38
C THR A 191 18.48 11.22 14.16
N LEU A 192 17.16 11.09 14.14
CA LEU A 192 16.21 12.19 14.04
C LEU A 192 16.59 13.32 15.02
N PRO A 193 16.59 14.59 14.59
CA PRO A 193 17.03 15.68 15.46
C PRO A 193 16.04 15.91 16.62
N GLU A 194 16.58 16.09 17.82
CA GLU A 194 15.80 16.59 18.96
C GLU A 194 15.12 17.92 18.61
N ALA A 195 13.83 18.01 18.95
CA ALA A 195 12.99 19.14 18.58
C ALA A 195 13.39 20.41 19.36
N VAL A 196 13.71 21.47 18.64
CA VAL A 196 13.75 22.83 19.21
C VAL A 196 12.32 23.34 19.28
N THR A 197 11.87 23.68 20.49
CA THR A 197 10.51 24.14 20.77
C THR A 197 10.25 25.57 20.33
N SER A 198 9.21 25.78 19.53
CA SER A 198 8.38 26.99 19.59
C SER A 198 6.92 26.59 19.36
N ASP A 199 6.10 26.85 20.37
CA ASP A 199 4.62 26.77 20.40
C ASP A 199 3.95 25.39 20.35
N GLY A 200 3.67 24.85 21.55
CA GLY A 200 2.33 24.35 21.89
C GLY A 200 2.02 22.86 21.68
N THR A 201 1.95 22.10 22.77
CA THR A 201 1.22 20.82 22.92
C THR A 201 1.50 19.72 21.89
N ARG A 202 2.48 18.84 22.18
CA ARG A 202 2.60 17.50 21.57
C ARG A 202 2.08 16.43 22.53
N VAL A 203 1.35 15.45 22.00
CA VAL A 203 1.13 14.16 22.67
C VAL A 203 2.42 13.34 22.53
N ILE A 204 2.96 12.83 23.64
CA ILE A 204 4.14 11.98 23.64
C ILE A 204 3.74 10.59 23.10
N GLY A 205 4.31 10.15 21.98
CA GLY A 205 4.17 8.76 21.52
C GLY A 205 4.21 8.53 20.00
N SER A 206 3.77 9.49 19.19
CA SER A 206 3.81 9.36 17.72
C SER A 206 5.12 9.94 17.14
N PRO A 207 5.85 9.22 16.27
CA PRO A 207 6.92 9.83 15.49
C PRO A 207 6.33 10.90 14.55
N GLU A 208 7.03 12.03 14.39
CA GLU A 208 6.61 13.07 13.45
C GLU A 208 6.58 12.51 12.03
N ARG A 209 5.38 12.45 11.45
CA ARG A 209 5.21 12.08 10.05
C ARG A 209 5.74 13.24 9.20
N PRO A 210 6.55 12.97 8.14
CA PRO A 210 7.09 14.03 7.30
C PRO A 210 6.04 14.64 6.35
N TYR A 211 4.75 14.42 6.59
CA TYR A 211 3.62 14.79 5.74
C TYR A 211 2.36 15.06 6.56
N ARG A 212 1.43 15.82 5.98
CA ARG A 212 0.06 16.03 6.49
C ARG A 212 -0.96 15.45 5.53
N LEU A 213 -2.07 14.89 6.02
CA LEU A 213 -3.22 14.59 5.15
C LEU A 213 -4.12 15.81 5.03
N ILE A 214 -4.56 16.14 3.81
CA ILE A 214 -5.45 17.28 3.52
C ILE A 214 -6.89 16.84 3.21
N THR A 215 -7.09 15.55 2.99
CA THR A 215 -8.41 14.89 3.03
C THR A 215 -8.49 14.03 4.30
N ALA A 216 -9.71 13.74 4.74
CA ALA A 216 -10.01 12.83 5.86
C ALA A 216 -11.46 12.31 5.79
N THR A 217 -12.04 12.27 4.58
CA THR A 217 -13.46 11.96 4.36
C THR A 217 -13.70 10.47 4.11
N GLU A 218 -14.94 10.04 4.23
CA GLU A 218 -15.33 8.68 3.83
C GLU A 218 -15.46 8.60 2.30
N GLY A 219 -14.59 7.83 1.65
CA GLY A 219 -14.52 7.69 0.20
C GLY A 219 -13.17 7.13 -0.29
N PHE A 220 -12.91 7.31 -1.59
CA PHE A 220 -11.59 7.13 -2.19
C PHE A 220 -11.11 8.42 -2.86
N GLU A 221 -10.24 9.16 -2.17
CA GLU A 221 -9.61 10.35 -2.71
C GLU A 221 -8.32 9.95 -3.47
N THR A 222 -8.35 10.08 -4.79
CA THR A 222 -7.36 9.49 -5.71
C THR A 222 -6.79 10.51 -6.71
N TRP A 223 -5.74 10.10 -7.43
CA TRP A 223 -5.10 10.86 -8.52
C TRP A 223 -4.79 12.34 -8.18
N PRO A 224 -3.99 12.61 -7.13
CA PRO A 224 -3.59 13.98 -6.82
C PRO A 224 -2.74 14.58 -7.95
N ALA A 225 -3.00 15.85 -8.25
CA ALA A 225 -2.28 16.65 -9.21
C ALA A 225 -2.05 18.04 -8.62
N LEU A 226 -0.80 18.35 -8.26
CA LEU A 226 -0.42 19.68 -7.78
C LEU A 226 -0.43 20.70 -8.92
N SER A 227 -0.84 21.93 -8.62
CA SER A 227 -0.58 23.09 -9.46
C SER A 227 0.94 23.32 -9.59
N PRO A 228 1.42 23.97 -10.67
CA PRO A 228 2.85 24.21 -10.87
C PRO A 228 3.54 24.97 -9.73
N ASP A 229 2.81 25.81 -8.98
CA ASP A 229 3.27 26.54 -7.79
C ASP A 229 3.10 25.78 -6.46
N GLY A 230 2.42 24.64 -6.45
CA GLY A 230 2.12 23.84 -5.25
C GLY A 230 1.04 24.44 -4.34
N ALA A 231 0.39 25.55 -4.70
CA ALA A 231 -0.63 26.18 -3.86
C ALA A 231 -1.96 25.39 -3.83
N LEU A 232 -2.26 24.64 -4.89
CA LEU A 232 -3.51 23.91 -5.10
C LEU A 232 -3.23 22.45 -5.42
N VAL A 233 -4.11 21.56 -4.96
CA VAL A 233 -4.20 20.19 -5.44
C VAL A 233 -5.54 19.99 -6.12
N ALA A 234 -5.53 19.40 -7.32
CA ALA A 234 -6.70 18.78 -7.92
C ALA A 234 -6.65 17.29 -7.62
N TYR A 235 -7.78 16.68 -7.29
CA TYR A 235 -7.87 15.25 -7.00
C TYR A 235 -9.25 14.72 -7.41
N VAL A 236 -9.40 13.40 -7.46
CA VAL A 236 -10.65 12.73 -7.77
C VAL A 236 -11.24 12.20 -6.47
N ASP A 237 -12.49 12.55 -6.20
CA ASP A 237 -13.28 11.98 -5.12
C ASP A 237 -14.21 10.91 -5.71
N GLU A 238 -13.95 9.64 -5.38
CA GLU A 238 -14.77 8.51 -5.84
C GLU A 238 -15.72 8.04 -4.73
N ARG A 239 -17.04 8.18 -4.97
CA ARG A 239 -18.14 7.80 -4.05
C ARG A 239 -19.35 7.33 -4.85
N ASP A 240 -20.04 6.30 -4.35
CA ASP A 240 -21.32 5.80 -4.91
C ASP A 240 -21.31 5.58 -6.44
N GLY A 241 -20.18 5.14 -6.99
CA GLY A 241 -20.00 4.92 -8.44
C GLY A 241 -19.76 6.18 -9.28
N ALA A 242 -19.72 7.38 -8.67
CA ALA A 242 -19.28 8.61 -9.31
C ALA A 242 -17.79 8.88 -9.04
N SER A 243 -17.10 9.51 -9.99
CA SER A 243 -15.74 10.05 -9.83
C SER A 243 -15.81 11.55 -10.13
N ILE A 244 -15.61 12.39 -9.12
CA ILE A 244 -15.79 13.85 -9.20
C ILE A 244 -14.44 14.56 -9.00
N LEU A 245 -14.08 15.42 -9.93
CA LEU A 245 -12.89 16.28 -9.82
C LEU A 245 -13.12 17.39 -8.77
N LYS A 246 -12.28 17.40 -7.74
CA LYS A 246 -12.25 18.41 -6.68
C LYS A 246 -10.91 19.15 -6.63
N MET A 247 -10.92 20.34 -6.05
CA MET A 247 -9.73 21.15 -5.82
C MET A 247 -9.70 21.72 -4.40
N GLN A 248 -8.53 21.71 -3.77
CA GLN A 248 -8.31 22.26 -2.43
C GLN A 248 -6.95 22.97 -2.35
N GLY A 249 -6.84 23.97 -1.47
CA GLY A 249 -5.57 24.62 -1.16
C GLY A 249 -4.70 23.72 -0.29
N THR A 250 -3.44 23.49 -0.66
CA THR A 250 -2.55 22.51 -0.01
C THR A 250 -2.23 22.84 1.44
N GLY A 251 -2.38 24.10 1.85
CA GLY A 251 -2.24 24.58 3.23
C GLY A 251 -3.51 25.23 3.80
N SER A 252 -4.70 24.86 3.31
CA SER A 252 -5.98 25.44 3.74
C SER A 252 -6.97 24.38 4.22
N ASN A 253 -7.64 24.68 5.34
CA ASN A 253 -8.76 23.88 5.87
C ASN A 253 -10.11 24.27 5.24
N ALA A 254 -10.09 25.08 4.17
CA ALA A 254 -11.29 25.39 3.39
C ALA A 254 -11.85 24.13 2.72
N ALA A 255 -13.18 24.05 2.64
CA ALA A 255 -13.86 22.94 1.98
C ALA A 255 -13.44 22.83 0.49
N PRO A 256 -13.23 21.61 -0.05
CA PRO A 256 -12.83 21.41 -1.43
C PRO A 256 -13.94 21.85 -2.40
N THR A 257 -13.55 22.48 -3.51
CA THR A 257 -14.47 22.93 -4.55
C THR A 257 -14.59 21.88 -5.65
N VAL A 258 -15.80 21.68 -6.19
CA VAL A 258 -16.02 20.83 -7.37
C VAL A 258 -15.59 21.61 -8.60
N LEU A 259 -14.67 21.04 -9.40
CA LEU A 259 -14.11 21.71 -10.57
C LEU A 259 -15.06 21.73 -11.77
N VAL A 260 -15.79 20.63 -11.95
CA VAL A 260 -16.63 20.41 -13.12
C VAL A 260 -17.82 19.55 -12.73
N GLN A 261 -18.99 19.86 -13.28
CA GLN A 261 -20.16 19.01 -13.14
C GLN A 261 -20.02 17.80 -14.05
N VAL A 262 -20.13 16.61 -13.47
CA VAL A 262 -20.04 15.33 -14.18
C VAL A 262 -21.42 14.99 -14.72
N PRO A 263 -21.59 14.72 -16.03
CA PRO A 263 -22.86 14.26 -16.58
C PRO A 263 -23.30 12.91 -15.98
N GLU A 264 -24.60 12.65 -15.96
CA GLU A 264 -25.15 11.37 -15.51
C GLU A 264 -24.55 10.19 -16.30
N GLY A 265 -24.13 9.13 -15.59
CA GLY A 265 -23.47 7.96 -16.20
C GLY A 265 -22.04 8.21 -16.70
N MET A 266 -21.39 9.29 -16.28
CA MET A 266 -19.98 9.59 -16.57
C MET A 266 -19.13 9.61 -15.29
N GLN A 267 -17.82 9.43 -15.44
CA GLN A 267 -16.81 9.48 -14.37
C GLN A 267 -15.59 10.28 -14.86
N ASP A 268 -15.16 11.28 -14.09
CA ASP A 268 -13.99 12.10 -14.42
C ASP A 268 -12.76 11.67 -13.60
N ARG A 269 -11.62 11.46 -14.27
CA ARG A 269 -10.38 10.94 -13.68
C ARG A 269 -9.12 11.57 -14.29
N PHE A 270 -7.97 11.27 -13.69
CA PHE A 270 -6.63 11.63 -14.16
C PHE A 270 -6.44 13.15 -14.46
N PRO A 271 -6.63 14.04 -13.46
CA PRO A 271 -6.29 15.46 -13.63
C PRO A 271 -4.79 15.64 -13.89
N ALA A 272 -4.45 16.55 -14.80
CA ALA A 272 -3.09 17.00 -15.09
C ALA A 272 -3.09 18.51 -15.36
N TRP A 273 -2.32 19.28 -14.59
CA TRP A 273 -2.19 20.72 -14.75
C TRP A 273 -1.28 21.09 -15.91
N SER A 274 -1.64 22.14 -16.65
CA SER A 274 -0.76 22.72 -17.67
C SER A 274 0.52 23.31 -17.04
N PRO A 275 1.64 23.35 -17.78
CA PRO A 275 2.90 23.98 -17.37
C PRO A 275 2.79 25.37 -16.74
N ASP A 276 1.83 26.17 -17.21
CA ASP A 276 1.59 27.56 -16.81
C ASP A 276 0.50 27.72 -15.73
N GLY A 277 -0.10 26.62 -15.28
CA GLY A 277 -1.12 26.59 -14.23
C GLY A 277 -2.49 27.14 -14.64
N ARG A 278 -2.75 27.32 -15.94
CA ARG A 278 -3.99 27.95 -16.45
C ARG A 278 -5.07 26.97 -16.90
N GLU A 279 -4.68 25.78 -17.37
CA GLU A 279 -5.58 24.73 -17.82
C GLU A 279 -5.39 23.45 -17.00
N ILE A 280 -6.45 22.65 -16.90
CA ILE A 280 -6.41 21.27 -16.42
C ILE A 280 -6.91 20.37 -17.56
N ALA A 281 -6.11 19.37 -17.89
CA ALA A 281 -6.53 18.24 -18.70
C ALA A 281 -7.05 17.11 -17.78
N PHE A 282 -8.10 16.42 -18.19
CA PHE A 282 -8.65 15.27 -17.48
C PHE A 282 -9.32 14.31 -18.47
N ALA A 283 -9.61 13.09 -18.04
CA ALA A 283 -10.34 12.11 -18.84
C ALA A 283 -11.74 11.84 -18.29
N ARG A 284 -12.71 11.77 -19.19
CA ARG A 284 -14.11 11.42 -18.91
C ARG A 284 -14.43 10.06 -19.49
N PHE A 285 -14.95 9.18 -18.65
CA PHE A 285 -15.32 7.81 -18.98
C PHE A 285 -16.84 7.63 -18.88
N GLY A 286 -17.46 6.99 -19.87
CA GLY A 286 -18.86 6.60 -19.87
C GLY A 286 -19.06 5.11 -19.66
N MET A 287 -20.23 4.71 -19.14
CA MET A 287 -20.49 3.32 -18.74
C MET A 287 -20.44 2.28 -19.87
N GLN A 288 -20.46 2.70 -21.14
CA GLN A 288 -20.37 1.79 -22.30
C GLN A 288 -18.96 1.84 -22.95
N GLY A 289 -17.93 2.21 -22.18
CA GLY A 289 -16.55 2.29 -22.65
C GLY A 289 -16.21 3.55 -23.44
N GLN A 290 -17.12 4.54 -23.49
CA GLN A 290 -16.76 5.85 -24.05
C GLN A 290 -15.62 6.47 -23.23
N CYS A 291 -14.62 7.02 -23.91
CA CYS A 291 -13.55 7.77 -23.28
C CYS A 291 -13.20 9.01 -24.11
N GLU A 292 -13.08 10.15 -23.46
CA GLU A 292 -12.56 11.38 -24.05
C GLU A 292 -11.63 12.13 -23.09
N VAL A 293 -10.58 12.74 -23.64
CA VAL A 293 -9.70 13.66 -22.91
C VAL A 293 -10.16 15.08 -23.17
N LEU A 294 -10.40 15.80 -22.09
CA LEU A 294 -10.99 17.12 -22.03
C LEU A 294 -9.97 18.09 -21.42
N VAL A 295 -10.02 19.34 -21.84
CA VAL A 295 -9.21 20.44 -21.30
C VAL A 295 -10.12 21.61 -20.96
N MET A 296 -9.88 22.23 -19.80
CA MET A 296 -10.62 23.39 -19.32
C MET A 296 -9.72 24.38 -18.58
N GLY A 297 -10.12 25.65 -18.53
CA GLY A 297 -9.46 26.68 -17.73
C GLY A 297 -9.74 26.50 -16.22
N VAL A 298 -8.72 26.74 -15.39
CA VAL A 298 -8.73 26.55 -13.93
C VAL A 298 -9.77 27.43 -13.22
N THR A 299 -10.01 28.64 -13.72
CA THR A 299 -11.02 29.58 -13.17
C THR A 299 -12.47 29.22 -13.54
N GLY A 300 -12.69 28.06 -14.20
CA GLY A 300 -13.90 27.80 -14.96
C GLY A 300 -13.87 28.49 -16.34
N GLY A 301 -14.50 27.87 -17.33
CA GLY A 301 -14.52 28.35 -18.70
C GLY A 301 -15.06 27.31 -19.70
N SER A 302 -14.98 27.62 -20.99
CA SER A 302 -15.40 26.69 -22.05
C SER A 302 -14.48 25.47 -22.12
N MET A 303 -15.03 24.30 -21.80
CA MET A 303 -14.36 23.01 -21.95
C MET A 303 -14.20 22.64 -23.43
N ARG A 304 -13.04 22.08 -23.80
CA ARG A 304 -12.73 21.58 -25.15
C ARG A 304 -12.27 20.13 -25.10
N ARG A 305 -12.65 19.32 -26.08
CA ARG A 305 -12.13 17.95 -26.22
C ARG A 305 -10.78 17.97 -26.95
N ALA A 306 -9.76 17.38 -26.33
CA ALA A 306 -8.46 17.14 -26.93
C ALA A 306 -8.49 15.92 -27.86
N THR A 307 -8.97 14.78 -27.38
CA THR A 307 -9.07 13.54 -28.18
C THR A 307 -10.15 12.59 -27.65
N ARG A 308 -10.49 11.58 -28.44
CA ARG A 308 -11.14 10.34 -27.97
C ARG A 308 -10.08 9.34 -27.48
N CYS A 309 -10.49 8.41 -26.64
CA CYS A 309 -9.70 7.28 -26.15
C CYS A 309 -10.60 6.03 -26.09
N ASP A 310 -10.04 4.89 -25.67
CA ASP A 310 -10.82 3.71 -25.26
C ASP A 310 -10.89 3.67 -23.72
N GLY A 311 -12.07 3.38 -23.18
CA GLY A 311 -12.29 3.22 -21.74
C GLY A 311 -11.93 1.83 -21.19
N ALA A 312 -11.55 0.87 -22.04
CA ALA A 312 -11.29 -0.52 -21.65
C ALA A 312 -9.93 -0.75 -20.92
N ASP A 313 -9.01 0.21 -20.97
CA ASP A 313 -7.62 0.05 -20.52
C ASP A 313 -7.08 1.30 -19.79
N MET A 314 -5.89 1.21 -19.19
CA MET A 314 -5.28 2.33 -18.48
C MET A 314 -4.78 3.42 -19.43
N LEU A 315 -5.62 4.42 -19.63
CA LEU A 315 -5.22 5.72 -20.14
C LEU A 315 -4.13 6.35 -19.27
N SER A 316 -3.13 6.96 -19.91
CA SER A 316 -2.24 7.93 -19.26
C SER A 316 -1.81 8.99 -20.25
N PHE A 317 -1.75 10.22 -19.76
CA PHE A 317 -1.21 11.35 -20.46
C PHE A 317 -0.59 12.35 -19.48
N ASP A 318 0.24 13.24 -20.03
CA ASP A 318 0.74 14.43 -19.35
C ASP A 318 0.93 15.56 -20.37
N TRP A 319 1.19 16.78 -19.92
CA TRP A 319 1.41 17.91 -20.82
C TRP A 319 2.80 17.90 -21.48
N THR A 320 2.90 18.46 -22.69
CA THR A 320 4.20 18.83 -23.25
C THR A 320 4.79 20.00 -22.46
N PRO A 321 6.14 20.17 -22.41
CA PRO A 321 6.77 21.20 -21.58
C PRO A 321 6.35 22.64 -21.91
N ASP A 322 5.94 22.87 -23.17
CA ASP A 322 5.48 24.14 -23.74
C ASP A 322 3.96 24.38 -23.64
N GLY A 323 3.21 23.43 -23.09
CA GLY A 323 1.75 23.50 -22.92
C GLY A 323 0.93 23.42 -24.21
N ARG A 324 1.53 23.14 -25.37
CA ARG A 324 0.83 23.07 -26.67
C ARG A 324 0.25 21.70 -26.99
N GLY A 325 0.65 20.67 -26.27
CA GLY A 325 0.33 19.28 -26.56
C GLY A 325 0.13 18.45 -25.30
N LEU A 326 -0.26 17.20 -25.53
CA LEU A 326 -0.30 16.14 -24.52
C LEU A 326 0.54 14.95 -25.02
N VAL A 327 1.38 14.37 -24.15
CA VAL A 327 2.05 13.09 -24.40
C VAL A 327 1.22 11.96 -23.81
N PHE A 328 1.10 10.85 -24.52
CA PHE A 328 0.32 9.66 -24.16
C PHE A 328 1.20 8.42 -24.14
N GLY A 329 0.91 7.50 -23.21
CA GLY A 329 1.49 6.16 -23.23
C GLY A 329 0.86 5.27 -24.31
N SER A 330 1.17 3.98 -24.27
CA SER A 330 0.51 2.95 -25.08
C SER A 330 -1.01 3.01 -24.86
N MET A 331 -1.74 3.23 -25.94
CA MET A 331 -3.21 3.22 -25.95
C MET A 331 -3.70 2.01 -26.74
N THR A 332 -4.76 1.35 -26.26
CA THR A 332 -5.43 0.25 -26.96
C THR A 332 -6.75 0.72 -27.58
N GLY A 333 -7.47 -0.19 -28.24
CA GLY A 333 -8.77 0.11 -28.83
C GLY A 333 -8.74 0.80 -30.20
N PRO A 334 -9.91 1.17 -30.75
CA PRO A 334 -10.05 1.71 -32.11
C PRO A 334 -9.34 3.05 -32.36
N PHE A 335 -9.00 3.78 -31.29
CA PHE A 335 -8.30 5.07 -31.34
C PHE A 335 -6.86 4.99 -30.79
N GLY A 336 -6.45 3.81 -30.31
CA GLY A 336 -5.15 3.58 -29.70
C GLY A 336 -4.05 3.23 -30.69
N ALA A 337 -2.82 3.24 -30.18
CA ALA A 337 -1.65 2.64 -30.80
C ALA A 337 -0.63 2.31 -29.69
N PRO A 338 0.18 1.25 -29.85
CA PRO A 338 1.27 0.94 -28.92
C PRO A 338 2.37 2.00 -28.97
N GLY A 339 3.13 2.10 -27.88
CA GLY A 339 4.23 3.06 -27.73
C GLY A 339 3.76 4.46 -27.35
N ILE A 340 4.72 5.37 -27.19
CA ILE A 340 4.49 6.75 -26.74
C ILE A 340 4.23 7.67 -27.92
N ARG A 341 3.23 8.55 -27.77
CA ARG A 341 2.76 9.47 -28.81
C ARG A 341 2.48 10.86 -28.26
N VAL A 342 2.66 11.88 -29.08
CA VAL A 342 2.35 13.28 -28.75
C VAL A 342 1.18 13.76 -29.61
N LEU A 343 0.21 14.39 -28.98
CA LEU A 343 -0.94 15.07 -29.57
C LEU A 343 -0.70 16.58 -29.55
N ASP A 344 -0.70 17.22 -30.71
CA ASP A 344 -0.76 18.68 -30.82
C ASP A 344 -2.20 19.16 -30.63
N LEU A 345 -2.45 20.02 -29.64
CA LEU A 345 -3.81 20.43 -29.25
C LEU A 345 -4.44 21.45 -30.20
N ALA A 346 -3.66 22.13 -31.04
CA ALA A 346 -4.16 23.15 -31.97
C ALA A 346 -4.64 22.54 -33.30
N SER A 347 -3.94 21.52 -33.79
CA SER A 347 -4.22 20.83 -35.06
C SER A 347 -4.91 19.47 -34.88
N GLY A 348 -4.88 18.89 -33.66
CA GLY A 348 -5.33 17.52 -33.41
C GLY A 348 -4.41 16.45 -34.02
N ARG A 349 -3.20 16.81 -34.47
CA ARG A 349 -2.26 15.90 -35.12
C ARG A 349 -1.51 15.06 -34.08
N TRP A 350 -1.46 13.76 -34.35
CA TRP A 350 -0.65 12.80 -33.60
C TRP A 350 0.73 12.59 -34.24
N THR A 351 1.75 12.50 -33.40
CA THR A 351 3.12 12.09 -33.77
C THR A 351 3.54 10.92 -32.86
N ALA A 352 4.07 9.84 -33.42
CA ALA A 352 4.68 8.77 -32.62
C ALA A 352 6.15 9.07 -32.37
N LEU A 353 6.67 8.71 -31.19
CA LEU A 353 8.12 8.74 -30.94
C LEU A 353 8.74 7.43 -31.41
N GLU A 354 9.88 7.50 -32.10
CA GLU A 354 10.57 6.32 -32.62
C GLU A 354 11.61 5.81 -31.61
N TYR A 355 11.33 4.67 -30.99
CA TYR A 355 12.21 4.05 -30.00
C TYR A 355 11.98 2.53 -29.89
N LYS A 356 12.85 1.83 -29.17
CA LYS A 356 12.82 0.37 -29.07
C LYS A 356 11.82 -0.12 -28.01
N HIS A 357 10.81 -0.86 -28.46
CA HIS A 357 9.90 -1.64 -27.61
C HIS A 357 9.59 -3.01 -28.23
N GLY A 358 9.25 -3.99 -27.39
CA GLY A 358 8.80 -5.32 -27.79
C GLY A 358 7.30 -5.40 -28.10
N PRO A 359 6.81 -6.57 -28.57
CA PRO A 359 5.38 -6.80 -28.80
C PRO A 359 4.56 -6.91 -27.50
N ASP A 360 5.21 -7.33 -26.41
CA ASP A 360 4.58 -7.49 -25.09
C ASP A 360 4.75 -6.25 -24.19
N ASP A 361 5.36 -5.16 -24.70
CA ASP A 361 5.67 -3.95 -23.93
C ASP A 361 4.48 -2.97 -23.91
N PHE A 362 4.09 -2.56 -22.70
CA PHE A 362 3.08 -1.52 -22.45
C PHE A 362 3.71 -0.35 -21.69
N ASP A 363 3.94 0.76 -22.40
CA ASP A 363 4.55 1.97 -21.84
C ASP A 363 3.46 2.89 -21.26
N TYR A 364 3.61 3.26 -20.00
CA TYR A 364 2.58 3.91 -19.18
C TYR A 364 3.12 5.14 -18.45
N ALA A 365 2.24 6.14 -18.28
CA ALA A 365 2.51 7.42 -17.62
C ALA A 365 3.82 8.08 -18.10
N PRO A 366 3.97 8.40 -19.39
CA PRO A 366 5.11 9.20 -19.85
C PRO A 366 5.01 10.62 -19.29
N ARG A 367 6.14 11.17 -18.81
CA ARG A 367 6.25 12.57 -18.36
C ARG A 367 7.58 13.16 -18.77
N TYR A 368 7.55 14.38 -19.29
CA TYR A 368 8.77 15.15 -19.56
C TYR A 368 9.43 15.60 -18.27
N SER A 369 10.75 15.69 -18.26
CA SER A 369 11.50 16.36 -17.19
C SER A 369 11.12 17.85 -17.11
N PRO A 370 11.33 18.53 -15.96
CA PRO A 370 11.09 19.96 -15.82
C PRO A 370 11.83 20.83 -16.85
N ASP A 371 13.05 20.44 -17.24
CA ASP A 371 13.84 21.03 -18.33
C ASP A 371 13.29 20.75 -19.75
N GLY A 372 12.38 19.79 -19.89
CA GLY A 372 11.80 19.34 -21.17
C GLY A 372 12.73 18.52 -22.07
N GLY A 373 13.99 18.28 -21.67
CA GLY A 373 15.00 17.59 -22.48
C GLY A 373 14.91 16.07 -22.48
N ARG A 374 14.24 15.48 -21.47
CA ARG A 374 14.10 14.03 -21.30
C ARG A 374 12.65 13.64 -21.07
N LEU A 375 12.33 12.38 -21.32
CA LEU A 375 11.04 11.77 -21.05
C LEU A 375 11.25 10.51 -20.20
N GLY A 376 10.64 10.47 -19.02
CA GLY A 376 10.52 9.26 -18.22
C GLY A 376 9.21 8.52 -18.52
N PHE A 377 9.16 7.22 -18.28
CA PHE A 377 7.94 6.39 -18.38
C PHE A 377 8.09 5.09 -17.59
N VAL A 378 7.00 4.36 -17.38
CA VAL A 378 7.01 3.01 -16.79
C VAL A 378 6.67 1.98 -17.86
N ARG A 379 7.48 0.93 -18.00
CA ARG A 379 7.17 -0.20 -18.88
C ARG A 379 6.58 -1.34 -18.06
N ASN A 380 5.42 -1.87 -18.48
CA ASN A 380 4.71 -2.99 -17.87
C ASN A 380 4.44 -2.80 -16.35
N PRO A 381 3.75 -1.72 -15.92
CA PRO A 381 3.72 -1.23 -14.52
C PRO A 381 3.32 -2.22 -13.42
N GLN A 382 2.77 -3.38 -13.76
CA GLN A 382 2.34 -4.43 -12.83
C GLN A 382 3.49 -5.33 -12.34
N VAL A 383 4.55 -5.45 -13.16
CA VAL A 383 5.76 -6.28 -12.95
C VAL A 383 6.96 -5.59 -13.62
N GLY A 384 7.00 -4.27 -13.51
CA GLY A 384 7.67 -3.38 -14.46
C GLY A 384 8.92 -2.71 -13.91
N ASP A 385 9.43 -1.78 -14.71
CA ASP A 385 10.58 -0.94 -14.39
C ASP A 385 10.36 0.50 -14.87
N LEU A 386 11.06 1.45 -14.23
CA LEU A 386 11.18 2.83 -14.71
C LEU A 386 12.18 2.90 -15.87
N TRP A 387 11.83 3.69 -16.88
CA TRP A 387 12.62 3.95 -18.08
C TRP A 387 12.73 5.46 -18.32
N MET A 388 13.74 5.84 -19.09
CA MET A 388 13.95 7.19 -19.57
C MET A 388 14.52 7.17 -20.97
N MET A 389 14.14 8.16 -21.78
CA MET A 389 14.70 8.47 -23.08
C MET A 389 14.90 9.99 -23.20
N ASP A 390 15.63 10.44 -24.21
CA ASP A 390 15.66 11.85 -24.59
C ASP A 390 14.31 12.25 -25.20
N ALA A 391 13.99 13.56 -25.20
CA ALA A 391 12.66 14.06 -25.56
C ALA A 391 12.21 13.74 -27.00
N ASP A 392 13.13 13.35 -27.89
CA ASP A 392 12.88 12.91 -29.26
C ASP A 392 12.62 11.39 -29.41
N GLY A 393 12.83 10.61 -28.34
CA GLY A 393 12.73 9.14 -28.32
C GLY A 393 14.07 8.40 -28.28
N SER A 394 15.20 9.10 -28.46
CA SER A 394 16.53 8.47 -28.48
C SER A 394 17.05 8.12 -27.07
N ASP A 395 18.14 7.32 -26.99
CA ASP A 395 18.72 6.78 -25.74
C ASP A 395 17.73 6.13 -24.75
N ALA A 396 16.68 5.46 -25.27
CA ALA A 396 15.69 4.76 -24.46
C ALA A 396 16.33 3.64 -23.62
N ARG A 397 16.41 3.86 -22.30
CA ARG A 397 17.13 3.03 -21.34
C ARG A 397 16.38 2.83 -20.03
N ARG A 398 16.57 1.65 -19.46
CA ARG A 398 16.00 1.25 -18.17
C ARG A 398 16.79 1.83 -16.99
N LEU A 399 16.08 2.23 -15.93
CA LEU A 399 16.65 2.80 -14.71
C LEU A 399 16.59 1.84 -13.49
N THR A 400 15.49 1.10 -13.32
CA THR A 400 15.33 0.08 -12.24
C THR A 400 15.49 -1.35 -12.77
N GLY A 401 15.51 -2.36 -11.89
CA GLY A 401 15.67 -3.75 -12.31
C GLY A 401 14.84 -4.79 -11.57
N ASP A 402 13.81 -4.41 -10.80
CA ASP A 402 13.31 -5.26 -9.70
C ASP A 402 11.96 -5.93 -9.97
N ALA A 403 11.36 -5.74 -11.16
CA ALA A 403 10.02 -6.22 -11.52
C ALA A 403 8.94 -5.86 -10.47
N ALA A 404 9.04 -4.68 -9.86
CA ALA A 404 8.10 -4.21 -8.87
C ALA A 404 6.77 -3.77 -9.51
N GLU A 405 5.71 -3.67 -8.71
CA GLU A 405 4.50 -2.98 -9.15
C GLU A 405 4.68 -1.48 -8.89
N ILE A 406 4.83 -0.71 -9.97
CA ILE A 406 5.07 0.74 -9.91
C ILE A 406 3.73 1.45 -9.86
N ARG A 407 3.43 2.05 -8.71
CA ARG A 407 2.17 2.71 -8.38
C ARG A 407 2.31 4.22 -8.58
N GLY A 408 2.46 4.62 -9.85
CA GLY A 408 2.63 6.02 -10.27
C GLY A 408 3.99 6.63 -9.91
N TRP A 409 4.37 7.67 -10.64
CA TRP A 409 5.67 8.34 -10.51
C TRP A 409 5.60 9.79 -11.03
N ASN A 410 6.59 10.60 -10.63
CA ASN A 410 6.82 11.94 -11.14
C ASN A 410 8.31 12.33 -11.08
N TRP A 411 8.70 13.40 -11.76
CA TRP A 411 9.99 14.03 -11.60
C TRP A 411 10.01 14.87 -10.31
N LEU A 412 11.10 14.76 -9.55
CA LEU A 412 11.38 15.59 -8.38
C LEU A 412 12.30 16.79 -8.73
N GLY A 413 12.75 16.84 -9.99
CA GLY A 413 13.76 17.72 -10.54
C GLY A 413 14.50 16.97 -11.64
N ASP A 414 15.30 17.66 -12.47
CA ASP A 414 15.87 17.06 -13.68
C ASP A 414 16.81 15.85 -13.41
N GLY A 415 17.37 15.74 -12.21
CA GLY A 415 18.24 14.62 -11.81
C GLY A 415 17.51 13.43 -11.17
N THR A 416 16.24 13.58 -10.79
CA THR A 416 15.62 12.73 -9.75
C THR A 416 14.16 12.42 -10.05
N MET A 417 13.77 11.15 -9.88
CA MET A 417 12.38 10.70 -9.91
C MET A 417 11.89 10.32 -8.51
N VAL A 418 10.59 10.50 -8.26
CA VAL A 418 9.87 9.97 -7.09
C VAL A 418 8.76 9.04 -7.56
N PHE A 419 8.59 7.88 -6.93
CA PHE A 419 7.61 6.88 -7.35
C PHE A 419 7.05 6.06 -6.20
N GLY A 420 5.78 5.67 -6.33
CA GLY A 420 5.20 4.63 -5.49
C GLY A 420 5.66 3.26 -5.96
N ARG A 421 6.17 2.43 -5.05
CA ARG A 421 6.62 1.07 -5.34
C ARG A 421 5.93 0.11 -4.38
N ARG A 422 5.34 -0.96 -4.90
CA ARG A 422 4.84 -2.07 -4.08
C ARG A 422 5.76 -3.29 -4.19
N VAL A 423 6.24 -3.77 -3.05
CA VAL A 423 7.07 -4.98 -2.87
C VAL A 423 6.56 -5.69 -1.63
N ASP A 424 6.45 -7.03 -1.67
CA ASP A 424 6.07 -7.84 -0.50
C ASP A 424 4.80 -7.30 0.21
N SER A 425 3.84 -6.79 -0.58
CA SER A 425 2.60 -6.13 -0.14
C SER A 425 2.71 -4.75 0.53
N GLU A 426 3.91 -4.22 0.75
CA GLU A 426 4.10 -2.88 1.27
C GLU A 426 4.23 -1.89 0.10
N SER A 427 3.39 -0.84 0.09
CA SER A 427 3.52 0.28 -0.84
C SER A 427 4.27 1.40 -0.14
N ARG A 428 5.39 1.89 -0.70
CA ARG A 428 6.14 3.03 -0.14
C ARG A 428 6.57 3.98 -1.25
N LEU A 429 6.86 5.24 -0.90
CA LEU A 429 7.51 6.18 -1.81
C LEU A 429 9.03 5.98 -1.81
N TYR A 430 9.60 5.96 -3.01
CA TYR A 430 11.04 5.93 -3.22
C TYR A 430 11.50 7.08 -4.11
N ARG A 431 12.72 7.55 -3.84
CA ARG A 431 13.48 8.53 -4.63
C ARG A 431 14.56 7.81 -5.41
N LEU A 432 14.69 8.12 -6.70
CA LEU A 432 15.70 7.57 -7.61
C LEU A 432 16.54 8.71 -8.20
N ASP A 433 17.83 8.73 -7.89
CA ASP A 433 18.79 9.53 -8.65
C ASP A 433 19.06 8.83 -9.99
N VAL A 434 18.78 9.54 -11.09
CA VAL A 434 18.78 8.97 -12.45
C VAL A 434 20.20 8.72 -12.97
N ARG A 435 21.21 9.46 -12.48
CA ARG A 435 22.60 9.38 -12.94
C ARG A 435 23.36 8.23 -12.29
N SER A 436 23.25 8.12 -10.98
CA SER A 436 23.86 7.08 -10.15
C SER A 436 23.04 5.79 -10.12
N ARG A 437 21.74 5.86 -10.47
CA ARG A 437 20.74 4.80 -10.28
C ARG A 437 20.60 4.35 -8.82
N THR A 438 20.91 5.23 -7.87
CA THR A 438 20.68 4.94 -6.45
C THR A 438 19.23 5.15 -6.08
N LEU A 439 18.63 4.09 -5.54
CA LEU A 439 17.28 4.11 -4.97
C LEU A 439 17.38 4.42 -3.47
N ARG A 440 16.50 5.29 -2.96
CA ARG A 440 16.35 5.57 -1.53
C ARG A 440 14.88 5.49 -1.14
N ASP A 441 14.60 4.85 -0.02
CA ASP A 441 13.28 4.89 0.62
C ASP A 441 13.04 6.30 1.19
N MET A 442 11.82 6.82 1.09
CA MET A 442 11.45 8.12 1.66
C MET A 442 10.83 8.01 3.06
N GLY A 443 10.62 6.79 3.58
CA GLY A 443 9.99 6.56 4.89
C GLY A 443 8.50 6.90 4.91
N VAL A 444 7.84 6.91 3.75
CA VAL A 444 6.41 7.23 3.61
C VAL A 444 5.64 5.97 3.22
N ASP A 445 4.95 5.40 4.21
CA ASP A 445 4.22 4.14 4.10
C ASP A 445 2.82 4.31 3.50
N ASP A 446 2.39 3.26 2.79
CA ASP A 446 1.11 3.14 2.07
C ASP A 446 0.88 4.24 1.02
N ALA A 447 1.95 4.91 0.61
CA ALA A 447 1.91 6.05 -0.28
C ALA A 447 2.25 5.68 -1.73
N GLN A 448 1.49 6.26 -2.65
CA GLN A 448 1.54 5.99 -4.09
C GLN A 448 1.04 7.19 -4.91
N SER A 449 1.15 7.12 -6.24
CA SER A 449 0.76 8.16 -7.20
C SER A 449 1.27 9.56 -6.81
N PRO A 450 2.60 9.75 -6.65
CA PRO A 450 3.16 11.05 -6.29
C PRO A 450 2.93 12.09 -7.40
N SER A 451 2.72 13.33 -6.99
CA SER A 451 2.61 14.53 -7.82
C SER A 451 3.47 15.63 -7.25
N VAL A 452 4.31 16.26 -8.08
CA VAL A 452 5.30 17.25 -7.64
C VAL A 452 4.99 18.60 -8.27
N ALA A 453 5.07 19.67 -7.49
CA ALA A 453 4.95 21.04 -7.98
C ALA A 453 6.17 21.42 -8.85
N ARG A 454 5.94 22.07 -10.00
CA ARG A 454 7.03 22.39 -10.95
C ARG A 454 8.00 23.48 -10.46
N LEU A 455 7.51 24.42 -9.65
CA LEU A 455 8.23 25.61 -9.19
C LEU A 455 8.57 25.59 -7.69
N GLY A 456 8.26 24.50 -6.99
CA GLY A 456 8.41 24.41 -5.53
C GLY A 456 8.75 23.02 -5.04
N HIS A 457 9.21 22.93 -3.80
CA HIS A 457 9.59 21.67 -3.16
C HIS A 457 8.37 20.93 -2.57
N MET A 458 7.19 20.97 -3.19
CA MET A 458 6.00 20.31 -2.67
C MET A 458 5.69 19.01 -3.41
N LEU A 459 5.37 17.97 -2.64
CA LEU A 459 4.97 16.65 -3.07
C LEU A 459 3.59 16.32 -2.49
N ALA A 460 2.63 16.01 -3.35
CA ALA A 460 1.37 15.37 -2.99
C ALA A 460 1.42 13.88 -3.34
N PHE A 461 0.69 13.04 -2.62
CA PHE A 461 0.59 11.61 -2.88
C PHE A 461 -0.72 11.05 -2.34
N MET A 462 -1.11 9.88 -2.85
CA MET A 462 -2.25 9.11 -2.36
C MET A 462 -1.76 8.14 -1.28
N GLN A 463 -2.20 8.32 -0.04
CA GLN A 463 -2.03 7.33 1.04
C GLN A 463 -3.21 6.37 1.04
N ARG A 464 -2.97 5.07 0.87
CA ARG A 464 -4.03 4.06 0.72
C ARG A 464 -3.94 2.95 1.77
N ARG A 465 -4.75 3.09 2.83
CA ARG A 465 -4.87 2.16 3.98
C ARG A 465 -6.28 1.55 4.09
N PRO A 466 -6.78 0.83 3.06
CA PRO A 466 -8.02 0.09 3.18
C PRO A 466 -7.85 -1.04 4.20
N GLN A 467 -8.92 -1.42 4.89
CA GLN A 467 -8.99 -2.71 5.61
C GLN A 467 -9.78 -3.69 4.74
N PHE A 468 -9.30 -4.93 4.63
CA PHE A 468 -10.00 -6.00 3.91
C PHE A 468 -10.28 -7.15 4.88
N GLY A 469 -11.51 -7.65 4.87
CA GLY A 469 -11.91 -8.87 5.57
C GLY A 469 -12.17 -10.00 4.59
N LEU A 470 -11.99 -11.25 5.04
CA LEU A 470 -12.27 -12.43 4.24
C LEU A 470 -13.70 -12.90 4.41
N PHE A 471 -14.35 -13.18 3.29
CA PHE A 471 -15.73 -13.63 3.23
C PHE A 471 -15.87 -14.87 2.33
N LYS A 472 -16.75 -15.77 2.76
CA LYS A 472 -17.30 -16.84 1.94
C LYS A 472 -18.67 -16.41 1.45
N VAL A 473 -18.88 -16.43 0.14
CA VAL A 473 -20.14 -16.07 -0.51
C VAL A 473 -20.69 -17.30 -1.22
N SER A 474 -21.91 -17.70 -0.86
CA SER A 474 -22.62 -18.80 -1.55
C SER A 474 -22.82 -18.46 -3.03
N LEU A 475 -22.48 -19.41 -3.90
CA LEU A 475 -22.82 -19.40 -5.32
C LEU A 475 -24.14 -20.13 -5.61
N GLU A 476 -24.81 -20.62 -4.56
CA GLU A 476 -26.16 -21.18 -4.61
C GLU A 476 -27.18 -20.28 -3.88
N GLY A 477 -28.43 -20.31 -4.34
CA GLY A 477 -29.55 -19.57 -3.75
C GLY A 477 -29.35 -18.05 -3.74
N HIS A 478 -29.63 -17.42 -2.60
CA HIS A 478 -29.69 -15.96 -2.42
C HIS A 478 -28.33 -15.31 -2.11
N GLY A 479 -27.20 -16.00 -2.33
CA GLY A 479 -25.87 -15.40 -2.17
C GLY A 479 -25.49 -15.07 -0.72
N HIS A 480 -25.80 -15.95 0.23
CA HIS A 480 -25.44 -15.72 1.64
C HIS A 480 -23.93 -15.47 1.80
N LYS A 481 -23.58 -14.40 2.52
CA LYS A 481 -22.22 -13.94 2.78
C LYS A 481 -21.89 -14.10 4.26
N GLU A 482 -20.81 -14.82 4.53
CA GLU A 482 -20.29 -15.12 5.87
C GLU A 482 -18.87 -14.54 6.01
N ARG A 483 -18.55 -13.90 7.15
CA ARG A 483 -17.18 -13.44 7.46
C ARG A 483 -16.41 -14.59 8.10
N LEU A 484 -15.23 -14.91 7.57
CA LEU A 484 -14.47 -16.10 7.99
C LEU A 484 -13.64 -15.86 9.25
N PHE A 485 -12.93 -14.73 9.31
CA PHE A 485 -12.07 -14.39 10.44
C PHE A 485 -12.23 -12.92 10.84
N ALA A 486 -12.11 -12.67 12.14
CA ALA A 486 -11.87 -11.33 12.66
C ALA A 486 -10.46 -10.86 12.22
N SER A 487 -10.34 -9.55 11.95
CA SER A 487 -9.10 -8.90 11.51
C SER A 487 -9.25 -7.39 11.63
N SER A 488 -8.14 -6.76 12.01
CA SER A 488 -7.86 -5.32 11.98
C SER A 488 -7.00 -4.90 10.78
N GLY A 489 -6.47 -5.85 10.02
CA GLY A 489 -5.51 -5.63 8.93
C GLY A 489 -6.10 -5.71 7.52
N ARG A 490 -5.22 -5.96 6.56
CA ARG A 490 -5.46 -6.13 5.13
C ARG A 490 -5.42 -7.60 4.75
N ASP A 491 -6.52 -8.32 4.99
CA ASP A 491 -6.61 -9.71 4.58
C ASP A 491 -6.83 -9.81 3.05
N THR A 492 -5.92 -10.45 2.33
CA THR A 492 -6.02 -10.64 0.87
C THR A 492 -5.63 -12.04 0.44
N GLN A 493 -5.88 -12.39 -0.83
CA GLN A 493 -5.50 -13.68 -1.42
C GLN A 493 -5.98 -14.93 -0.65
N PRO A 494 -7.28 -15.04 -0.29
CA PRO A 494 -7.80 -16.27 0.32
C PRO A 494 -7.70 -17.44 -0.67
N MET A 495 -7.06 -18.53 -0.24
CA MET A 495 -6.88 -19.77 -1.01
C MET A 495 -7.36 -20.95 -0.16
N VAL A 496 -8.53 -21.50 -0.50
CA VAL A 496 -9.08 -22.67 0.20
C VAL A 496 -8.38 -23.95 -0.27
N SER A 497 -8.16 -24.88 0.66
CA SER A 497 -7.57 -26.19 0.37
C SER A 497 -8.50 -27.07 -0.50
N PRO A 498 -7.95 -28.10 -1.19
CA PRO A 498 -8.75 -28.97 -2.06
C PRO A 498 -9.83 -29.81 -1.35
N ASP A 499 -9.73 -29.97 -0.02
CA ASP A 499 -10.73 -30.62 0.83
C ASP A 499 -11.80 -29.64 1.39
N GLY A 500 -11.62 -28.33 1.18
CA GLY A 500 -12.51 -27.29 1.67
C GLY A 500 -12.41 -26.99 3.17
N GLN A 501 -11.45 -27.55 3.90
CA GLN A 501 -11.36 -27.44 5.37
C GLN A 501 -10.42 -26.34 5.87
N GLN A 502 -9.41 -25.97 5.08
CA GLN A 502 -8.33 -25.06 5.47
C GLN A 502 -8.33 -23.82 4.57
N LEU A 503 -7.87 -22.69 5.11
CA LEU A 503 -7.66 -21.46 4.35
C LEU A 503 -6.25 -20.95 4.62
N VAL A 504 -5.53 -20.59 3.55
CA VAL A 504 -4.39 -19.66 3.66
C VAL A 504 -4.70 -18.34 3.02
N PHE A 505 -4.11 -17.27 3.55
CA PHE A 505 -4.28 -15.91 3.07
C PHE A 505 -3.12 -15.03 3.54
N THR A 506 -3.01 -13.82 3.00
CA THR A 506 -1.96 -12.87 3.39
C THR A 506 -2.57 -11.72 4.20
N SER A 507 -1.93 -11.31 5.30
CA SER A 507 -2.44 -10.26 6.18
C SER A 507 -1.33 -9.61 7.00
N ASP A 508 -1.45 -8.30 7.22
CA ASP A 508 -0.56 -7.46 8.02
C ASP A 508 -1.10 -7.15 9.42
N ARG A 509 -2.10 -7.91 9.89
CA ARG A 509 -2.72 -7.76 11.22
C ARG A 509 -1.75 -7.82 12.41
N SER A 510 -0.55 -8.39 12.21
CA SER A 510 0.55 -8.45 13.19
C SER A 510 1.61 -7.34 13.01
N GLY A 511 1.34 -6.33 12.18
CA GLY A 511 2.20 -5.18 11.92
C GLY A 511 3.01 -5.27 10.62
N ALA A 512 3.21 -6.46 10.06
CA ALA A 512 3.83 -6.69 8.76
C ALA A 512 3.15 -7.86 8.03
N PHE A 513 3.20 -7.89 6.70
CA PHE A 513 2.54 -8.93 5.91
C PHE A 513 3.17 -10.31 6.14
N ALA A 514 2.37 -11.22 6.70
CA ALA A 514 2.69 -12.63 6.86
C ALA A 514 1.73 -13.51 6.06
N LEU A 515 2.12 -14.77 5.86
CA LEU A 515 1.22 -15.82 5.41
C LEU A 515 0.48 -16.38 6.63
N TRP A 516 -0.85 -16.39 6.60
CA TRP A 516 -1.70 -16.89 7.68
C TRP A 516 -2.35 -18.19 7.24
N TRP A 517 -2.50 -19.12 8.18
CA TRP A 517 -3.22 -20.38 8.01
C TRP A 517 -4.22 -20.58 9.15
N GLY A 518 -5.38 -21.14 8.83
CA GLY A 518 -6.33 -21.62 9.82
C GLY A 518 -7.34 -22.58 9.21
N ARG A 519 -7.91 -23.44 10.06
CA ARG A 519 -9.05 -24.28 9.71
C ARG A 519 -10.36 -23.49 9.75
N LEU A 520 -11.25 -23.77 8.81
CA LEU A 520 -12.55 -23.12 8.71
C LEU A 520 -13.57 -23.63 9.75
N ASP A 521 -13.36 -24.83 10.30
CA ASP A 521 -14.18 -25.41 11.37
C ASP A 521 -13.71 -25.04 12.79
N GLN A 522 -12.49 -24.49 12.92
CA GLN A 522 -11.86 -24.17 14.20
C GLN A 522 -11.18 -22.79 14.12
N PRO A 523 -11.92 -21.68 14.29
CA PRO A 523 -11.37 -20.32 14.13
C PRO A 523 -10.15 -20.00 15.02
N GLY A 524 -10.03 -20.65 16.19
CA GLY A 524 -8.88 -20.52 17.09
C GLY A 524 -7.59 -21.18 16.61
N SER A 525 -7.62 -21.97 15.53
CA SER A 525 -6.41 -22.53 14.89
C SER A 525 -5.61 -21.50 14.08
N LEU A 526 -6.14 -20.30 13.91
CA LEU A 526 -5.60 -19.25 13.05
C LEU A 526 -4.28 -18.67 13.59
N HIS A 527 -3.19 -18.89 12.86
CA HIS A 527 -1.87 -18.38 13.23
C HIS A 527 -1.03 -17.94 12.00
N PRO A 528 -0.02 -17.07 12.18
CA PRO A 528 0.90 -16.70 11.12
C PRO A 528 2.00 -17.77 10.99
N LEU A 529 2.51 -17.94 9.77
CA LEU A 529 3.72 -18.73 9.52
C LEU A 529 4.94 -17.83 9.70
N GLU A 530 5.79 -18.18 10.67
CA GLU A 530 6.98 -17.40 11.00
C GLU A 530 8.11 -17.60 9.98
N GLY A 531 8.94 -16.57 9.84
CA GLY A 531 10.14 -16.58 9.01
C GLY A 531 9.95 -16.55 7.49
N LEU A 532 8.70 -16.50 7.00
CA LEU A 532 8.36 -16.45 5.57
C LEU A 532 7.43 -15.27 5.26
N ARG A 533 7.93 -14.31 4.48
CA ARG A 533 7.14 -13.17 3.96
C ARG A 533 6.63 -13.49 2.55
N PRO A 534 5.31 -13.57 2.31
CA PRO A 534 4.76 -13.91 1.00
C PRO A 534 4.81 -12.74 0.01
N GLU A 535 5.11 -13.02 -1.25
CA GLU A 535 4.96 -12.08 -2.36
C GLU A 535 3.48 -11.99 -2.75
N THR A 536 2.78 -10.98 -2.23
CA THR A 536 1.31 -10.88 -2.30
C THR A 536 0.74 -10.46 -3.65
N ARG A 537 1.56 -10.39 -4.70
CA ARG A 537 1.08 -10.45 -6.09
C ARG A 537 0.70 -11.88 -6.47
N GLN A 538 1.23 -12.90 -5.81
CA GLN A 538 1.16 -14.29 -6.25
C GLN A 538 0.39 -15.12 -5.23
N ALA A 539 -0.71 -15.73 -5.66
CA ALA A 539 -1.49 -16.60 -4.78
C ALA A 539 -0.70 -17.89 -4.49
N PRO A 540 -0.65 -18.34 -3.22
CA PRO A 540 -0.17 -19.68 -2.88
C PRO A 540 -0.96 -20.77 -3.62
N ASP A 541 -0.30 -21.84 -4.05
CA ASP A 541 -0.96 -22.97 -4.73
C ASP A 541 -0.88 -24.24 -3.88
N TRP A 542 -2.03 -24.84 -3.61
CA TRP A 542 -2.15 -26.07 -2.81
C TRP A 542 -1.77 -27.32 -3.62
N SER A 543 -1.01 -28.21 -2.98
CA SER A 543 -0.86 -29.60 -3.40
C SER A 543 -2.21 -30.32 -3.39
N VAL A 544 -2.33 -31.41 -4.16
CA VAL A 544 -3.60 -32.17 -4.34
C VAL A 544 -4.12 -32.76 -3.02
N ASP A 545 -3.22 -33.11 -2.10
CA ASP A 545 -3.51 -33.64 -0.78
C ASP A 545 -3.82 -32.57 0.28
N GLY A 546 -3.71 -31.28 -0.05
CA GLY A 546 -3.93 -30.18 0.90
C GLY A 546 -2.91 -30.11 2.04
N GLN A 547 -1.76 -30.78 1.91
CA GLN A 547 -0.71 -30.82 2.93
C GLN A 547 0.41 -29.79 2.70
N TYR A 548 0.63 -29.40 1.44
CA TYR A 548 1.72 -28.50 1.05
C TYR A 548 1.21 -27.33 0.20
N LEU A 549 1.97 -26.24 0.24
CA LEU A 549 1.78 -25.04 -0.54
C LEU A 549 3.07 -24.68 -1.27
N LEU A 550 2.95 -24.25 -2.53
CA LEU A 550 3.98 -23.48 -3.20
C LEU A 550 3.73 -21.99 -2.98
N VAL A 551 4.68 -21.32 -2.33
CA VAL A 551 4.61 -19.91 -1.96
C VAL A 551 5.77 -19.17 -2.63
N SER A 552 5.49 -18.07 -3.31
CA SER A 552 6.52 -17.13 -3.75
C SER A 552 6.73 -16.11 -2.64
N GLY A 553 7.97 -15.75 -2.30
CA GLY A 553 8.24 -14.87 -1.16
C GLY A 553 9.71 -14.72 -0.82
N ARG A 554 9.98 -14.32 0.44
CA ARG A 554 11.31 -14.17 1.04
C ARG A 554 11.38 -14.80 2.41
N ASP A 555 12.53 -15.34 2.76
CA ASP A 555 12.88 -15.66 4.16
C ASP A 555 13.31 -14.41 4.95
N ASP A 556 13.50 -14.55 6.26
CA ASP A 556 14.01 -13.47 7.14
C ASP A 556 15.40 -12.94 6.76
N ALA A 557 16.19 -13.73 6.02
CA ALA A 557 17.48 -13.29 5.46
C ALA A 557 17.31 -12.52 4.14
N GLY A 558 16.08 -12.32 3.67
CA GLY A 558 15.71 -11.53 2.50
C GLY A 558 15.82 -12.26 1.16
N HIS A 559 16.16 -13.56 1.15
CA HIS A 559 16.36 -14.30 -0.09
C HIS A 559 15.02 -14.50 -0.80
N ALA A 560 14.85 -13.92 -2.00
CA ALA A 560 13.68 -14.22 -2.83
C ALA A 560 13.71 -15.69 -3.32
N GLY A 561 12.54 -16.31 -3.46
CA GLY A 561 12.42 -17.63 -4.06
C GLY A 561 11.02 -18.22 -4.03
N ILE A 562 10.97 -19.51 -4.39
CA ILE A 562 9.80 -20.37 -4.18
C ILE A 562 10.07 -21.23 -2.95
N TYR A 563 9.07 -21.33 -2.09
CA TYR A 563 9.09 -22.08 -0.85
C TYR A 563 8.03 -23.18 -0.92
N GLU A 564 8.40 -24.39 -0.49
CA GLU A 564 7.43 -25.45 -0.17
C GLU A 564 7.12 -25.37 1.31
N VAL A 565 5.85 -25.22 1.63
CA VAL A 565 5.35 -24.86 2.96
C VAL A 565 4.34 -25.91 3.42
N GLN A 566 4.47 -26.41 4.64
CA GLN A 566 3.52 -27.30 5.30
C GLN A 566 2.86 -26.51 6.45
N PRO A 567 1.70 -25.89 6.20
CA PRO A 567 1.24 -24.77 7.02
C PRO A 567 0.74 -25.20 8.41
N GLU A 568 0.11 -26.36 8.53
CA GLU A 568 -0.35 -26.92 9.81
C GLU A 568 0.80 -27.20 10.80
N LEU A 569 2.02 -27.43 10.31
CA LEU A 569 3.22 -27.61 11.13
C LEU A 569 4.07 -26.33 11.27
N GLY A 570 3.68 -25.22 10.62
CA GLY A 570 4.49 -24.00 10.53
C GLY A 570 5.82 -24.17 9.78
N GLN A 571 6.04 -25.29 9.07
CA GLN A 571 7.33 -25.62 8.47
C GLN A 571 7.42 -25.17 7.00
N TRP A 572 8.61 -24.73 6.58
CA TRP A 572 8.87 -24.37 5.19
C TRP A 572 10.32 -24.65 4.79
N LYS A 573 10.56 -24.78 3.48
CA LYS A 573 11.91 -24.86 2.89
C LYS A 573 11.96 -24.16 1.53
N ARG A 574 13.08 -23.50 1.22
CA ARG A 574 13.33 -22.90 -0.10
C ARG A 574 13.61 -24.00 -1.13
N LEU A 575 12.96 -23.93 -2.30
CA LEU A 575 13.14 -24.89 -3.38
C LEU A 575 14.31 -24.49 -4.32
N PRO A 576 15.11 -25.46 -4.82
CA PRO A 576 16.23 -25.21 -5.72
C PRO A 576 15.75 -25.04 -7.18
N VAL A 577 14.89 -24.04 -7.42
CA VAL A 577 14.35 -23.76 -8.76
C VAL A 577 15.48 -23.27 -9.68
N PRO A 578 15.73 -23.89 -10.85
CA PRO A 578 16.90 -23.61 -11.69
C PRO A 578 16.65 -22.42 -12.63
N VAL A 579 16.19 -21.29 -12.08
CA VAL A 579 15.92 -20.03 -12.80
C VAL A 579 16.46 -18.86 -11.95
N ALA A 580 16.89 -17.77 -12.59
CA ALA A 580 17.48 -16.64 -11.87
C ALA A 580 16.45 -15.92 -10.98
N GLU A 581 15.26 -15.67 -11.51
CA GLU A 581 14.17 -14.98 -10.81
C GLU A 581 12.85 -15.74 -11.00
N PRO A 582 12.51 -16.67 -10.08
CA PRO A 582 11.20 -17.29 -10.07
C PRO A 582 10.17 -16.31 -9.48
N LEU A 583 9.07 -16.09 -10.19
CA LEU A 583 8.02 -15.13 -9.84
C LEU A 583 6.71 -15.79 -9.42
N GLN A 584 6.41 -17.00 -9.91
CA GLN A 584 5.27 -17.81 -9.44
C GLN A 584 5.64 -19.28 -9.56
N ALA A 585 5.14 -20.15 -8.69
CA ALA A 585 5.14 -21.60 -8.93
C ALA A 585 3.80 -22.22 -8.54
N ILE A 586 3.35 -23.21 -9.31
CA ILE A 586 2.15 -24.00 -9.05
C ILE A 586 2.41 -25.49 -9.29
N HIS A 587 1.65 -26.36 -8.64
CA HIS A 587 1.69 -27.80 -8.82
C HIS A 587 1.11 -28.21 -10.18
N GLY A 588 1.75 -29.19 -10.82
CA GLY A 588 1.31 -29.74 -12.10
C GLY A 588 0.37 -30.94 -11.99
N ALA A 589 0.26 -31.68 -13.10
CA ALA A 589 -0.54 -32.90 -13.22
C ALA A 589 -0.03 -34.06 -12.35
N GLU A 590 1.26 -34.07 -12.01
CA GLU A 590 1.94 -35.06 -11.17
C GLU A 590 2.68 -34.33 -10.05
N PRO A 591 2.92 -34.95 -8.86
CA PRO A 591 3.67 -34.32 -7.77
C PRO A 591 5.11 -33.89 -8.11
N THR A 592 5.68 -34.45 -9.19
CA THR A 592 7.00 -34.16 -9.76
C THR A 592 6.99 -33.05 -10.82
N ARG A 593 5.81 -32.60 -11.27
CA ARG A 593 5.65 -31.54 -12.28
C ARG A 593 5.36 -30.22 -11.56
N VAL A 594 6.12 -29.19 -11.88
CA VAL A 594 5.92 -27.83 -11.36
C VAL A 594 5.95 -26.87 -12.53
N TYR A 595 4.94 -25.99 -12.62
CA TYR A 595 4.99 -24.86 -13.53
C TYR A 595 5.56 -23.66 -12.78
N VAL A 596 6.51 -22.95 -13.38
CA VAL A 596 7.16 -21.77 -12.80
C VAL A 596 7.04 -20.61 -13.78
N ILE A 597 6.52 -19.47 -13.34
CA ILE A 597 6.73 -18.21 -14.05
C ILE A 597 8.08 -17.67 -13.62
N GLU A 598 8.91 -17.32 -14.59
CA GLU A 598 10.25 -16.77 -14.39
C GLU A 598 10.43 -15.47 -15.18
N ARG A 599 11.45 -14.71 -14.80
CA ARG A 599 11.98 -13.60 -15.60
C ARG A 599 13.40 -13.93 -16.06
N ASP A 600 13.65 -13.83 -17.37
CA ASP A 600 14.99 -14.08 -17.94
C ASP A 600 15.94 -12.88 -17.77
N SER A 601 17.21 -13.03 -18.15
CA SER A 601 18.21 -11.96 -18.04
C SER A 601 17.94 -10.76 -18.97
N ALA A 602 17.06 -10.91 -19.97
CA ALA A 602 16.54 -9.82 -20.80
C ALA A 602 15.26 -9.19 -20.22
N ASN A 603 14.83 -9.64 -19.03
CA ASN A 603 13.63 -9.24 -18.29
C ASN A 603 12.31 -9.66 -18.95
N ARG A 604 12.37 -10.66 -19.83
CA ARG A 604 11.18 -11.24 -20.47
C ARG A 604 10.57 -12.29 -19.54
N MET A 605 9.25 -12.25 -19.45
CA MET A 605 8.48 -13.23 -18.71
C MET A 605 8.35 -14.53 -19.50
N ALA A 606 8.51 -15.66 -18.82
CA ALA A 606 8.20 -16.97 -19.39
C ALA A 606 7.53 -17.87 -18.36
N LEU A 607 6.64 -18.73 -18.83
CA LEU A 607 6.20 -19.92 -18.12
C LEU A 607 7.14 -21.06 -18.50
N GLY A 608 7.70 -21.77 -17.52
CA GLY A 608 8.45 -23.00 -17.71
C GLY A 608 7.78 -24.18 -17.02
N LEU A 609 7.72 -25.34 -17.68
CA LEU A 609 7.35 -26.61 -17.06
C LEU A 609 8.62 -27.35 -16.63
N PHE A 610 8.69 -27.78 -15.38
CA PHE A 610 9.84 -28.46 -14.79
C PHE A 610 9.50 -29.83 -14.21
N ASP A 611 10.49 -30.72 -14.28
CA ASP A 611 10.54 -32.02 -13.61
C ASP A 611 11.45 -31.90 -12.38
N ARG A 612 10.87 -31.95 -11.18
CA ARG A 612 11.57 -31.84 -9.89
C ARG A 612 12.00 -33.18 -9.28
N SER A 613 11.92 -34.29 -10.03
CA SER A 613 12.35 -35.62 -9.57
C SER A 613 13.87 -35.76 -9.36
N HIS A 614 14.65 -34.85 -9.94
CA HIS A 614 16.12 -34.82 -9.87
C HIS A 614 16.59 -33.39 -9.58
N VAL A 615 17.81 -33.23 -9.05
CA VAL A 615 18.46 -31.92 -8.85
C VAL A 615 19.74 -31.88 -9.71
N PRO A 616 19.93 -30.85 -10.57
CA PRO A 616 19.01 -29.75 -10.87
C PRO A 616 17.73 -30.22 -11.57
N TRP A 617 16.63 -29.47 -11.39
CA TRP A 617 15.35 -29.80 -12.04
C TRP A 617 15.48 -29.69 -13.57
N ARG A 618 14.82 -30.59 -14.31
CA ARG A 618 14.86 -30.59 -15.78
C ARG A 618 13.69 -29.78 -16.34
N ARG A 619 13.97 -28.72 -17.10
CA ARG A 619 12.96 -28.01 -17.91
C ARG A 619 12.46 -28.92 -19.04
N LEU A 620 11.14 -29.00 -19.21
CA LEU A 620 10.48 -29.81 -20.24
C LEU A 620 9.94 -28.95 -21.40
N ALA A 621 9.32 -27.80 -21.09
CA ALA A 621 8.71 -26.91 -22.06
C ALA A 621 8.71 -25.45 -21.55
N SER A 622 8.42 -24.49 -22.43
CA SER A 622 8.28 -23.08 -22.04
C SER A 622 7.40 -22.27 -23.00
N VAL A 623 6.67 -21.28 -22.46
CA VAL A 623 5.81 -20.34 -23.19
C VAL A 623 6.19 -18.91 -22.78
N GLN A 624 6.47 -18.04 -23.76
CA GLN A 624 6.88 -16.64 -23.52
C GLN A 624 5.66 -15.73 -23.25
N GLY A 625 5.89 -14.63 -22.51
CA GLY A 625 4.93 -13.53 -22.31
C GLY A 625 3.87 -13.76 -21.23
N VAL A 626 4.00 -14.81 -20.41
CA VAL A 626 3.00 -15.25 -19.41
C VAL A 626 3.11 -14.46 -18.10
N SER A 627 1.97 -14.05 -17.53
CA SER A 627 1.89 -13.18 -16.34
C SER A 627 1.19 -13.80 -15.11
N GLN A 628 0.28 -14.75 -15.32
CA GLN A 628 -0.29 -15.64 -14.30
C GLN A 628 -0.50 -17.03 -14.89
N VAL A 629 -0.44 -18.06 -14.04
CA VAL A 629 -0.78 -19.44 -14.40
C VAL A 629 -1.64 -20.11 -13.33
N ARG A 630 -2.57 -20.98 -13.73
CA ARG A 630 -3.28 -21.96 -12.89
C ARG A 630 -3.39 -23.29 -13.64
N TYR A 631 -3.48 -24.40 -12.91
CA TYR A 631 -3.68 -25.72 -13.49
C TYR A 631 -5.12 -26.20 -13.23
N ASP A 632 -5.88 -26.39 -14.30
CA ASP A 632 -7.22 -26.98 -14.26
C ASP A 632 -7.08 -28.50 -14.16
N ARG A 633 -7.35 -29.05 -12.98
CA ARG A 633 -7.18 -30.48 -12.68
C ARG A 633 -8.24 -31.36 -13.33
N SER A 634 -9.47 -30.87 -13.50
CA SER A 634 -10.56 -31.65 -14.11
C SER A 634 -10.49 -31.60 -15.64
N GLY A 635 -10.19 -30.42 -16.20
CA GLY A 635 -9.93 -30.23 -17.63
C GLY A 635 -8.54 -30.69 -18.10
N ARG A 636 -7.63 -31.02 -17.17
CA ARG A 636 -6.23 -31.43 -17.40
C ARG A 636 -5.43 -30.46 -18.29
N ARG A 637 -5.67 -29.16 -18.12
CA ARG A 637 -5.12 -28.07 -18.95
C ARG A 637 -4.47 -26.99 -18.10
N VAL A 638 -3.54 -26.26 -18.69
CA VAL A 638 -2.94 -25.07 -18.12
C VAL A 638 -3.71 -23.86 -18.60
N LEU A 639 -4.10 -22.99 -17.67
CA LEU A 639 -4.73 -21.70 -17.96
C LEU A 639 -3.76 -20.59 -17.59
N PHE A 640 -3.65 -19.56 -18.42
CA PHE A 640 -2.69 -18.49 -18.20
C PHE A 640 -3.10 -17.16 -18.85
N THR A 641 -2.64 -16.05 -18.28
CA THR A 641 -2.79 -14.70 -18.83
C THR A 641 -1.44 -14.17 -19.32
N ARG A 642 -1.44 -13.08 -20.11
CA ARG A 642 -0.24 -12.45 -20.69
C ARG A 642 -0.06 -11.02 -20.17
N LEU A 643 1.14 -10.43 -20.36
CA LEU A 643 1.35 -8.99 -20.09
C LEU A 643 0.89 -8.09 -21.25
N ALA A 644 0.89 -8.63 -22.47
CA ALA A 644 0.67 -7.89 -23.72
C ALA A 644 -0.77 -7.39 -23.94
N GLY A 645 -1.74 -7.88 -23.17
CA GLY A 645 -3.14 -7.46 -23.24
C GLY A 645 -4.00 -8.13 -22.17
N GLY A 646 -5.30 -7.81 -22.18
CA GLY A 646 -6.30 -8.67 -21.52
C GLY A 646 -6.49 -9.99 -22.27
N GLY A 647 -7.23 -10.91 -21.66
CA GLY A 647 -7.55 -12.21 -22.22
C GLY A 647 -7.05 -13.39 -21.37
N LEU A 648 -7.49 -14.58 -21.75
CA LEU A 648 -7.17 -15.85 -21.11
C LEU A 648 -6.80 -16.87 -22.19
N TRP A 649 -5.68 -17.55 -22.00
CA TRP A 649 -5.20 -18.62 -22.88
C TRP A 649 -5.21 -19.95 -22.14
N GLN A 650 -5.36 -21.03 -22.91
CA GLN A 650 -5.21 -22.40 -22.45
C GLN A 650 -4.15 -23.15 -23.25
N ALA A 651 -3.55 -24.17 -22.64
CA ALA A 651 -2.66 -25.14 -23.27
C ALA A 651 -2.83 -26.51 -22.59
N ASP A 652 -2.36 -27.57 -23.24
CA ASP A 652 -2.30 -28.90 -22.64
C ASP A 652 -1.26 -28.95 -21.50
N ALA A 653 -1.34 -29.95 -20.63
CA ALA A 653 -0.47 -30.09 -19.45
C ALA A 653 1.04 -30.26 -19.76
N ASP A 654 1.42 -30.45 -21.02
CA ASP A 654 2.80 -30.51 -21.49
C ASP A 654 3.33 -29.17 -22.03
N LEU A 655 2.48 -28.13 -22.11
CA LEU A 655 2.73 -26.85 -22.78
C LEU A 655 3.16 -27.00 -24.26
N SER A 656 2.68 -28.02 -24.96
CA SER A 656 2.93 -28.20 -26.39
C SER A 656 2.45 -26.99 -27.20
N ALA A 657 3.32 -26.45 -28.07
CA ALA A 657 3.06 -25.17 -28.75
C ALA A 657 1.76 -25.16 -29.60
N GLY A 658 1.36 -26.31 -30.16
CA GLY A 658 0.13 -26.47 -30.94
C GLY A 658 -1.17 -26.58 -30.11
N SER A 659 -1.07 -26.76 -28.79
CA SER A 659 -2.22 -26.76 -27.88
C SER A 659 -2.64 -25.36 -27.43
N ILE A 660 -1.76 -24.36 -27.59
CA ILE A 660 -1.99 -22.99 -27.13
C ILE A 660 -3.15 -22.36 -27.90
N ARG A 661 -4.23 -22.04 -27.19
CA ARG A 661 -5.45 -21.43 -27.74
C ARG A 661 -5.91 -20.29 -26.84
N GLU A 662 -6.45 -19.24 -27.43
CA GLU A 662 -7.20 -18.22 -26.70
C GLU A 662 -8.56 -18.80 -26.28
N LEU A 663 -8.88 -18.69 -24.99
CA LEU A 663 -10.16 -19.10 -24.40
C LEU A 663 -11.13 -17.91 -24.34
N HIS A 664 -10.60 -16.70 -24.06
CA HIS A 664 -11.37 -15.46 -24.06
C HIS A 664 -10.46 -14.27 -24.45
N PRO A 665 -10.87 -13.38 -25.37
CA PRO A 665 -9.97 -12.34 -25.93
C PRO A 665 -9.75 -11.11 -25.04
N LEU A 666 -10.72 -10.73 -24.19
CA LEU A 666 -10.65 -9.49 -23.39
C LEU A 666 -10.52 -9.68 -21.87
N LEU A 667 -10.96 -10.82 -21.34
CA LEU A 667 -11.05 -11.11 -19.91
C LEU A 667 -10.19 -12.34 -19.54
N PRO A 668 -9.51 -12.35 -18.38
CA PRO A 668 -9.30 -11.25 -17.44
C PRO A 668 -8.70 -10.00 -18.10
N THR A 669 -9.10 -8.80 -17.66
CA THR A 669 -8.48 -7.57 -18.18
C THR A 669 -7.02 -7.51 -17.74
N ARG A 670 -6.17 -6.76 -18.47
CA ARG A 670 -4.78 -6.54 -18.07
C ARG A 670 -4.68 -6.15 -16.59
N TRP A 671 -5.57 -5.29 -16.09
CA TRP A 671 -5.49 -4.72 -14.73
C TRP A 671 -6.02 -5.63 -13.62
N ARG A 672 -6.94 -6.55 -13.92
CA ARG A 672 -7.42 -7.59 -12.99
C ARG A 672 -6.97 -9.00 -13.38
N TYR A 673 -5.85 -9.12 -14.10
CA TYR A 673 -5.27 -10.39 -14.60
C TYR A 673 -4.96 -11.49 -13.56
N ARG A 674 -5.06 -11.17 -12.26
CA ARG A 674 -4.87 -12.09 -11.12
C ARG A 674 -6.18 -12.50 -10.42
N ALA A 675 -7.28 -11.81 -10.71
CA ALA A 675 -8.57 -11.94 -10.02
C ALA A 675 -9.45 -13.05 -10.62
N TRP A 676 -8.86 -14.19 -10.96
CA TRP A 676 -9.57 -15.35 -11.53
C TRP A 676 -9.12 -16.64 -10.87
N ALA A 677 -10.01 -17.63 -10.89
CA ALA A 677 -9.82 -18.92 -10.26
C ALA A 677 -10.44 -20.03 -11.10
N VAL A 678 -9.99 -21.26 -10.88
CA VAL A 678 -10.56 -22.48 -11.47
C VAL A 678 -11.26 -23.24 -10.36
N ALA A 679 -12.56 -23.48 -10.50
CA ALA A 679 -13.34 -24.31 -9.59
C ALA A 679 -13.00 -25.79 -9.80
N GLY A 680 -13.28 -26.67 -8.81
CA GLY A 680 -12.95 -28.10 -8.91
C GLY A 680 -13.62 -28.83 -10.10
N ASN A 681 -14.73 -28.29 -10.60
CA ASN A 681 -15.44 -28.76 -11.79
C ASN A 681 -14.87 -28.21 -13.13
N GLY A 682 -13.74 -27.49 -13.11
CA GLY A 682 -13.04 -26.96 -14.31
C GLY A 682 -13.61 -25.64 -14.84
N VAL A 683 -14.60 -25.07 -14.15
CA VAL A 683 -15.17 -23.76 -14.48
C VAL A 683 -14.18 -22.66 -14.11
N VAL A 684 -13.98 -21.71 -15.03
CA VAL A 684 -13.17 -20.51 -14.77
C VAL A 684 -14.09 -19.37 -14.33
N GLU A 685 -13.87 -18.87 -13.12
CA GLU A 685 -14.58 -17.72 -12.57
C GLU A 685 -13.64 -16.51 -12.48
N TYR A 686 -14.15 -15.33 -12.83
CA TYR A 686 -13.42 -14.07 -12.85
C TYR A 686 -14.14 -12.99 -12.03
N LEU A 687 -13.40 -12.40 -11.08
CA LEU A 687 -13.89 -11.38 -10.14
C LEU A 687 -13.52 -9.97 -10.62
N HIS A 688 -14.53 -9.21 -11.02
CA HIS A 688 -14.38 -7.82 -11.48
C HIS A 688 -15.49 -6.95 -10.89
N GLY A 689 -15.68 -5.76 -11.45
CA GLY A 689 -16.72 -4.82 -11.02
C GLY A 689 -17.09 -3.90 -12.18
N ASP A 690 -18.37 -3.53 -12.21
CA ASP A 690 -18.93 -2.50 -13.09
C ASP A 690 -19.84 -1.58 -12.25
N ALA A 691 -20.38 -0.53 -12.86
CA ALA A 691 -21.15 0.47 -12.12
C ALA A 691 -22.45 -0.08 -11.50
N ASP A 692 -23.00 -1.16 -12.05
CA ASP A 692 -24.18 -1.83 -11.50
C ASP A 692 -23.84 -2.79 -10.34
N CYS A 693 -22.57 -3.19 -10.21
CA CYS A 693 -22.10 -4.08 -9.15
C CYS A 693 -20.56 -4.00 -8.97
N PRO A 694 -20.06 -3.42 -7.86
CA PRO A 694 -18.63 -3.32 -7.56
C PRO A 694 -17.89 -4.66 -7.45
N VAL A 695 -18.60 -5.75 -7.14
CA VAL A 695 -18.04 -7.10 -7.03
C VAL A 695 -18.91 -8.11 -7.75
N ARG A 696 -18.59 -8.30 -9.03
CA ARG A 696 -19.25 -9.21 -9.93
C ARG A 696 -18.38 -10.43 -10.19
N LEU A 697 -18.95 -11.62 -10.04
CA LEU A 697 -18.38 -12.85 -10.56
C LEU A 697 -18.87 -13.07 -11.99
N SER A 698 -17.98 -13.54 -12.86
CA SER A 698 -18.27 -13.79 -14.26
C SER A 698 -17.58 -15.05 -14.73
N ARG A 699 -18.41 -15.99 -15.16
CA ARG A 699 -17.96 -17.29 -15.67
C ARG A 699 -17.42 -17.15 -17.09
N LEU A 700 -16.22 -17.69 -17.34
CA LEU A 700 -15.52 -17.61 -18.62
C LEU A 700 -15.58 -18.95 -19.37
N ASP A 701 -16.77 -19.33 -19.87
CA ASP A 701 -16.96 -20.55 -20.67
C ASP A 701 -16.54 -20.40 -22.15
N GLY A 702 -16.37 -19.17 -22.63
CA GLY A 702 -16.02 -18.84 -24.01
C GLY A 702 -16.27 -17.37 -24.33
N PRO A 703 -16.02 -16.91 -25.57
CA PRO A 703 -16.02 -15.49 -25.92
C PRO A 703 -17.40 -14.79 -25.90
N GLU A 704 -18.51 -15.53 -26.01
CA GLU A 704 -19.86 -14.95 -26.08
C GLU A 704 -20.76 -15.27 -24.86
N GLN A 705 -20.38 -16.22 -24.00
CA GLN A 705 -21.21 -16.67 -22.88
C GLN A 705 -20.59 -16.30 -21.53
N VAL A 706 -20.89 -15.09 -21.06
CA VAL A 706 -20.52 -14.63 -19.71
C VAL A 706 -21.74 -14.66 -18.80
N ARG A 707 -21.90 -15.72 -18.00
CA ARG A 707 -22.89 -15.72 -16.91
C ARG A 707 -22.38 -14.81 -15.80
N ARG A 708 -23.12 -13.74 -15.51
CA ARG A 708 -22.76 -12.69 -14.56
C ARG A 708 -23.59 -12.82 -13.28
N ARG A 709 -22.94 -12.75 -12.12
CA ARG A 709 -23.61 -12.66 -10.80
C ARG A 709 -22.99 -11.52 -10.00
N CYS A 710 -23.82 -10.63 -9.47
CA CYS A 710 -23.38 -9.70 -8.44
C CYS A 710 -23.20 -10.47 -7.12
N LEU A 711 -22.02 -10.40 -6.51
CA LEU A 711 -21.74 -11.02 -5.21
C LEU A 711 -21.85 -10.01 -4.07
N GLU A 712 -21.46 -8.78 -4.31
CA GLU A 712 -21.51 -7.69 -3.33
C GLU A 712 -21.80 -6.36 -4.06
N PRO A 713 -22.96 -5.72 -3.80
CA PRO A 713 -23.29 -4.40 -4.35
C PRO A 713 -22.71 -3.24 -3.52
N ASP A 714 -22.48 -3.41 -2.22
CA ASP A 714 -22.29 -2.29 -1.28
C ASP A 714 -20.83 -2.10 -0.83
N ALA A 715 -19.89 -2.95 -1.25
CA ALA A 715 -18.48 -2.87 -0.86
C ALA A 715 -17.53 -3.26 -2.00
N SER A 716 -16.33 -2.68 -2.03
CA SER A 716 -15.29 -3.02 -3.02
C SER A 716 -14.59 -4.36 -2.73
N SER A 717 -14.14 -5.05 -3.78
CA SER A 717 -13.23 -6.19 -3.66
C SER A 717 -11.78 -5.76 -3.69
N SER A 718 -10.90 -6.52 -3.02
CA SER A 718 -9.45 -6.42 -3.28
C SER A 718 -9.15 -6.72 -4.76
N ASN A 719 -8.03 -6.21 -5.27
CA ASN A 719 -7.62 -6.42 -6.66
C ASN A 719 -6.83 -7.73 -6.88
N ASN A 720 -6.60 -8.53 -5.84
CA ASN A 720 -5.88 -9.79 -5.92
C ASN A 720 -6.41 -10.83 -4.92
N GLY A 721 -6.69 -12.04 -5.41
CA GLY A 721 -7.29 -13.10 -4.62
C GLY A 721 -8.73 -13.39 -5.01
N LEU A 722 -8.92 -14.60 -5.53
CA LEU A 722 -10.19 -15.28 -5.67
C LEU A 722 -9.87 -16.76 -5.49
N SER A 723 -10.67 -17.46 -4.69
CA SER A 723 -10.66 -18.92 -4.64
C SER A 723 -12.09 -19.43 -4.64
N ILE A 724 -12.33 -20.57 -5.26
CA ILE A 724 -13.64 -21.20 -5.35
C ILE A 724 -13.56 -22.50 -4.54
N SER A 725 -14.65 -22.85 -3.84
CA SER A 725 -14.73 -24.12 -3.12
C SER A 725 -14.54 -25.32 -4.06
N PRO A 726 -14.09 -26.49 -3.54
CA PRO A 726 -13.87 -27.69 -4.36
C PRO A 726 -15.11 -28.16 -5.13
N ASP A 727 -16.31 -27.97 -4.56
CA ASP A 727 -17.61 -28.28 -5.18
C ASP A 727 -18.10 -27.23 -6.20
N GLY A 728 -17.49 -26.04 -6.25
CA GLY A 728 -17.96 -24.90 -7.03
C GLY A 728 -19.12 -24.11 -6.42
N GLY A 729 -19.57 -24.46 -5.20
CA GLY A 729 -20.73 -23.89 -4.52
C GLY A 729 -20.50 -22.58 -3.77
N ALA A 730 -19.25 -22.13 -3.57
CA ALA A 730 -18.93 -20.90 -2.84
C ALA A 730 -17.67 -20.20 -3.39
N ALA A 731 -17.64 -18.87 -3.31
CA ALA A 731 -16.46 -18.04 -3.59
C ALA A 731 -15.87 -17.48 -2.29
N TYR A 732 -14.55 -17.54 -2.18
CA TYR A 732 -13.76 -16.95 -1.11
C TYR A 732 -13.12 -15.66 -1.64
N ILE A 733 -13.49 -14.52 -1.04
CA ILE A 733 -13.11 -13.19 -1.52
C ILE A 733 -12.73 -12.27 -0.36
N ALA A 734 -11.82 -11.33 -0.64
CA ALA A 734 -11.49 -10.24 0.26
C ALA A 734 -12.30 -8.99 -0.11
N LEU A 735 -13.16 -8.53 0.82
CA LEU A 735 -14.03 -7.36 0.66
C LEU A 735 -13.60 -6.23 1.59
N ALA A 736 -13.79 -5.00 1.14
CA ALA A 736 -13.50 -3.80 1.90
C ALA A 736 -14.33 -3.75 3.20
N VAL A 737 -13.65 -3.43 4.29
CA VAL A 737 -14.15 -3.40 5.67
C VAL A 737 -14.01 -2.01 6.29
N SER A 738 -13.08 -1.22 5.78
CA SER A 738 -13.12 0.24 5.78
C SER A 738 -12.35 0.72 4.57
N ASP A 739 -12.92 1.66 3.84
CA ASP A 739 -12.22 2.41 2.81
C ASP A 739 -11.48 3.58 3.47
N GLY A 740 -10.25 3.81 2.99
CA GLY A 740 -9.32 4.76 3.58
C GLY A 740 -8.25 5.09 2.56
N THR A 741 -8.52 6.08 1.73
CA THR A 741 -7.56 6.61 0.75
C THR A 741 -7.57 8.12 0.83
N ASP A 742 -6.49 8.70 1.35
CA ASP A 742 -6.36 10.14 1.57
C ASP A 742 -5.27 10.74 0.70
N ILE A 743 -5.37 12.05 0.45
CA ILE A 743 -4.29 12.82 -0.16
C ILE A 743 -3.38 13.36 0.94
N GLY A 744 -2.13 12.87 0.95
CA GLY A 744 -1.04 13.45 1.71
C GLY A 744 -0.33 14.55 0.92
N VAL A 745 0.14 15.58 1.62
CA VAL A 745 1.08 16.58 1.10
C VAL A 745 2.24 16.77 2.05
N MET A 746 3.42 17.02 1.49
CA MET A 746 4.65 17.28 2.22
C MET A 746 5.57 18.21 1.44
N ASP A 747 6.44 18.89 2.17
CA ASP A 747 7.66 19.40 1.57
C ASP A 747 8.61 18.23 1.29
N VAL A 748 9.30 18.32 0.16
CA VAL A 748 10.32 17.36 -0.27
C VAL A 748 11.51 17.48 0.69
N PRO A 749 11.93 16.40 1.37
CA PRO A 749 13.07 16.46 2.26
C PRO A 749 14.32 16.93 1.50
N ASP A 750 14.93 18.01 1.99
CA ASP A 750 16.21 18.49 1.48
C ASP A 750 17.25 17.35 1.54
N GLU A 751 17.97 17.15 0.44
CA GLU A 751 19.25 16.46 0.53
C GLU A 751 20.20 17.38 1.30
N ARG A 752 20.26 17.24 2.63
CA ARG A 752 21.32 17.87 3.43
C ARG A 752 22.65 17.37 2.87
N PRO A 753 23.48 18.19 2.22
CA PRO A 753 24.80 17.74 1.81
C PRO A 753 25.56 17.41 3.10
N ALA A 754 26.18 16.22 3.14
CA ALA A 754 27.02 15.81 4.27
C ALA A 754 27.99 16.94 4.60
N SER A 755 27.84 17.55 5.79
CA SER A 755 28.22 18.94 5.96
C SER A 755 29.74 19.13 6.00
N LEU A 756 30.29 19.59 4.86
CA LEU A 756 31.68 20.05 4.74
C LEU A 756 32.04 21.21 5.71
N LEU A 757 31.03 21.81 6.35
CA LEU A 757 31.13 22.86 7.37
C LEU A 757 31.77 22.42 8.70
N GLY A 758 32.14 21.15 8.87
CA GLY A 758 32.94 20.70 10.03
C GLY A 758 34.39 21.23 10.05
N VAL A 759 34.97 21.58 8.90
CA VAL A 759 36.42 21.88 8.78
C VAL A 759 36.77 23.35 9.07
N LEU A 760 35.84 24.28 8.88
CA LEU A 760 36.12 25.74 8.92
C LEU A 760 35.94 26.42 10.28
N LYS A 761 35.57 25.70 11.34
CA LYS A 761 35.37 26.26 12.70
C LYS A 761 36.58 26.13 13.64
N TRP A 762 37.71 25.59 13.19
CA TRP A 762 38.90 25.30 14.03
C TRP A 762 40.20 25.97 13.56
N LEU A 763 40.13 27.18 12.99
CA LEU A 763 41.31 28.02 12.70
C LEU A 763 41.35 29.31 13.56
N PRO A 764 41.64 29.21 14.87
CA PRO A 764 42.19 30.33 15.62
C PRO A 764 43.71 30.45 15.35
N ALA A 765 44.20 31.69 15.32
CA ALA A 765 45.62 32.06 15.36
C ALA A 765 46.54 31.68 14.17
N LEU A 766 46.46 32.45 13.08
CA LEU A 766 47.66 32.91 12.37
C LEU A 766 47.56 34.42 12.11
N ARG A 767 48.05 35.23 13.05
CA ARG A 767 48.23 36.68 12.89
C ARG A 767 49.67 37.06 13.24
N LYS A 768 50.42 37.48 12.21
CA LYS A 768 51.74 38.15 12.23
C LYS A 768 52.94 37.43 12.87
N MET A 769 54.01 37.33 12.09
CA MET A 769 55.29 37.97 12.43
C MET A 769 55.92 38.55 11.14
N ASP A 770 56.60 39.68 11.31
CA ASP A 770 56.94 40.67 10.29
C ASP A 770 58.14 40.32 9.38
N SER A 771 58.12 40.85 8.15
CA SER A 771 59.16 41.75 7.63
C SER A 771 58.66 42.50 6.39
#